data_AF-A0AAE9EAZ0-F1
#
_entry.id   AF-A0AAE9EAZ0-F1
#
_cell.length_a   1.000
_cell.length_b   1.000
_cell.length_c   1.000
_cell.angle_alpha   90.00
_cell.angle_beta   90.00
_cell.angle_gamma   90.00
#
_symmetry.space_group_name_H-M   'P 1'
#
loop_
_entity.id
_entity.type
_entity.pdbx_description
1 polymer ?
#
loop_
_entity_poly.entity_id
_entity_poly.type
_entity_poly.pdbx_seq_one_letter_code
_entity_poly.pdbx_strand_id
1 'polypeptide(L)'
;MTSYEYSKEVEEEPSITTPLVSVITTTSSPEPSFFTSTKLEQTTTNPITTETIPPSTTTSTEATTTIRITTTTTSFKPKAAPVEVNSGDLGEDHPTENSNALVDLSEMFQEYGHPSEVYLSNENEMLRLDWEAPENANCEAFFVNYTILTLSRPQSFSLATSDEHANIKMFPEHTLDIRVFCMLAGALSKTWWAHRIAHLSKPKALENARVAEVNTDEFYVASIKLMWDWPVYHDFERYKIVISYGIGRADSKEMEVTNKEEFVLLDKLEPSNQYSISVRNASTELSLTSKATQLEQVTAPIISSTVYPGQISSNSININFGDSDPEQGRFDYYLLTFSGNNKNISKKVEMEHEKSFTFTKLIPGKTYQFSVYTVYKGVKSRPVSADITTYPLKVNQLFPVVGKDYVVLYWDIENFADSDCRFRLSYNADNIPTVSVELKGASRHRFSGLKAEVYYTFTITVIMGIGQAAAESESEMITVAIPKGRLQPSIHRQGSRELVVGFDNDLSVFSLLNGSPDNFAIIVSDDTSLNDDNYELKSWFEVKDEDVWGAYRASPSTWNPFDSERVRRAAFTVGTDDCVKRNLDEPYCNGILRAGTDYRVKIRMYTDTKVAMETDWGRIEGAKDSDDEEEDEEDEEDDRRFPCHMYLNGCRRKAANNRLSLIPFFISILITFFLF
;
A
#
# COMPACT_ATOMS: atom_id res chain seq x y z
N MET A 1 -33.34 -7.27 -18.42
CA MET A 1 -33.09 -7.78 -17.04
C MET A 1 -32.64 -9.24 -17.14
N THR A 2 -31.35 -9.49 -17.35
CA THR A 2 -30.80 -10.85 -17.45
C THR A 2 -30.01 -11.18 -16.19
N SER A 3 -30.62 -11.96 -15.30
CA SER A 3 -29.97 -12.58 -14.15
C SER A 3 -29.22 -13.82 -14.62
N TYR A 4 -27.92 -13.94 -14.35
CA TYR A 4 -27.15 -15.14 -14.70
C TYR A 4 -26.85 -15.97 -13.45
N GLU A 5 -27.31 -17.22 -13.47
CA GLU A 5 -27.08 -18.25 -12.46
C GLU A 5 -25.95 -19.18 -12.95
N TYR A 6 -25.08 -19.64 -12.05
CA TYR A 6 -23.86 -20.38 -12.39
C TYR A 6 -24.07 -21.88 -12.23
N SER A 7 -23.89 -22.63 -13.32
CA SER A 7 -23.81 -24.09 -13.36
C SER A 7 -22.38 -24.55 -13.14
N LYS A 8 -22.24 -25.58 -12.31
CA LYS A 8 -21.00 -26.12 -11.75
C LYS A 8 -20.43 -27.19 -12.68
N GLU A 9 -19.19 -27.03 -13.15
CA GLU A 9 -18.38 -28.14 -13.69
C GLU A 9 -17.10 -28.27 -12.87
N VAL A 10 -16.80 -29.53 -12.56
CA VAL A 10 -15.75 -30.04 -11.69
C VAL A 10 -14.61 -30.52 -12.59
N GLU A 11 -13.40 -29.98 -12.40
CA GLU A 11 -12.17 -30.60 -12.88
C GLU A 11 -11.08 -30.52 -11.81
N GLU A 12 -10.41 -31.65 -11.62
CA GLU A 12 -9.39 -31.95 -10.62
C GLU A 12 -8.05 -31.26 -10.92
N GLU A 13 -7.40 -30.70 -9.90
CA GLU A 13 -5.99 -30.28 -9.97
C GLU A 13 -5.06 -31.37 -9.40
N PRO A 14 -3.88 -31.63 -10.01
CA PRO A 14 -2.81 -32.39 -9.39
C PRO A 14 -1.90 -31.47 -8.55
N SER A 15 -1.60 -31.93 -7.34
CA SER A 15 -0.69 -31.31 -6.38
C SER A 15 0.76 -31.26 -6.85
N ILE A 16 1.36 -30.07 -6.87
CA ILE A 16 2.82 -29.89 -7.00
C ILE A 16 3.36 -29.18 -5.75
N THR A 17 4.13 -29.92 -4.97
CA THR A 17 4.93 -29.46 -3.83
C THR A 17 6.21 -28.75 -4.30
N THR A 18 6.42 -27.51 -3.86
CA THR A 18 7.71 -26.79 -3.95
C THR A 18 8.29 -26.53 -2.56
N PRO A 19 9.62 -26.67 -2.36
CA PRO A 19 10.25 -26.47 -1.06
C PRO A 19 10.65 -25.00 -0.81
N LEU A 20 10.56 -24.59 0.46
CA LEU A 20 11.02 -23.29 0.98
C LEU A 20 12.54 -23.11 0.81
N VAL A 21 12.96 -21.96 0.29
CA VAL A 21 14.34 -21.46 0.36
C VAL A 21 14.36 -20.18 1.19
N SER A 22 15.16 -20.19 2.26
CA SER A 22 15.41 -19.10 3.18
C SER A 22 16.23 -17.98 2.52
N VAL A 23 15.72 -16.74 2.56
CA VAL A 23 16.45 -15.53 2.13
C VAL A 23 17.14 -14.89 3.34
N ILE A 24 18.45 -14.72 3.23
CA ILE A 24 19.30 -14.01 4.19
C ILE A 24 19.26 -12.52 3.83
N THR A 25 18.78 -11.68 4.74
CA THR A 25 18.78 -10.23 4.64
C THR A 25 20.13 -9.66 5.09
N THR A 26 20.87 -9.04 4.18
CA THR A 26 22.03 -8.18 4.51
C THR A 26 21.61 -6.73 4.48
N THR A 27 21.63 -6.08 5.65
CA THR A 27 21.44 -4.65 5.84
C THR A 27 22.73 -3.89 5.51
N SER A 28 22.64 -2.84 4.68
CA SER A 28 23.72 -1.85 4.50
C SER A 28 23.21 -0.45 4.82
N SER A 29 24.01 0.28 5.60
CA SER A 29 23.79 1.63 6.09
C SER A 29 24.17 2.68 5.03
N PRO A 30 23.47 3.82 4.92
CA PRO A 30 23.87 4.92 4.05
C PRO A 30 24.75 5.95 4.80
N GLU A 31 25.79 6.45 4.11
CA GLU A 31 26.57 7.64 4.51
C GLU A 31 26.14 8.89 3.70
N PRO A 32 26.44 10.12 4.18
CA PRO A 32 25.65 11.32 3.90
C PRO A 32 26.13 12.13 2.68
N SER A 33 25.19 12.74 1.97
CA SER A 33 25.44 13.72 0.92
C SER A 33 25.32 15.16 1.43
N PHE A 34 26.28 15.99 1.06
CA PHE A 34 26.35 17.43 1.34
C PHE A 34 25.43 18.22 0.39
N PHE A 35 24.55 19.06 0.95
CA PHE A 35 23.75 20.04 0.21
C PHE A 35 24.35 21.44 0.37
N THR A 36 24.55 22.14 -0.75
CA THR A 36 24.91 23.56 -0.79
C THR A 36 23.68 24.37 -1.18
N SER A 37 23.35 25.37 -0.37
CA SER A 37 22.23 26.31 -0.57
C SER A 37 22.69 27.53 -1.36
N THR A 38 21.94 27.91 -2.40
CA THR A 38 22.11 29.19 -3.09
C THR A 38 20.85 30.04 -2.92
N LYS A 39 21.07 31.26 -2.40
CA LYS A 39 20.07 32.25 -2.01
C LYS A 39 19.69 33.13 -3.22
N LEU A 40 18.39 33.32 -3.43
CA LEU A 40 17.84 34.27 -4.40
C LEU A 40 17.87 35.69 -3.81
N GLU A 41 18.38 36.67 -4.57
CA GLU A 41 18.21 38.10 -4.29
C GLU A 41 17.36 38.75 -5.38
N GLN A 42 16.33 39.47 -4.95
CA GLN A 42 15.50 40.35 -5.78
C GLN A 42 16.14 41.74 -5.87
N THR A 43 16.04 42.39 -7.03
CA THR A 43 16.13 43.84 -7.10
C THR A 43 15.14 44.40 -8.12
N THR A 44 14.45 45.43 -7.67
CA THR A 44 13.33 46.20 -8.23
C THR A 44 13.80 47.26 -9.24
N THR A 45 12.98 47.61 -10.25
CA THR A 45 12.45 48.99 -10.51
C THR A 45 11.69 49.12 -11.86
N ASN A 46 10.73 50.04 -11.88
CA ASN A 46 9.65 50.28 -12.86
C ASN A 46 10.04 51.27 -14.03
N PRO A 47 9.13 51.95 -14.79
CA PRO A 47 8.57 51.46 -16.06
C PRO A 47 8.45 52.55 -17.21
N ILE A 48 7.86 52.16 -18.38
CA ILE A 48 7.21 52.99 -19.45
C ILE A 48 8.18 53.82 -20.36
N THR A 49 8.18 53.73 -21.71
CA THR A 49 7.20 54.36 -22.64
C THR A 49 7.35 53.85 -24.10
N THR A 50 6.21 53.86 -24.78
CA THR A 50 5.80 53.49 -26.15
C THR A 50 6.44 54.27 -27.31
N GLU A 51 6.59 53.67 -28.51
CA GLU A 51 6.09 54.22 -29.80
C GLU A 51 6.27 53.27 -31.02
N THR A 52 5.49 53.54 -32.06
CA THR A 52 4.96 52.67 -33.14
C THR A 52 5.49 53.00 -34.55
N ILE A 53 5.82 51.96 -35.36
CA ILE A 53 5.57 51.74 -36.84
C ILE A 53 6.20 52.77 -37.86
N PRO A 54 6.39 52.58 -39.22
CA PRO A 54 6.48 51.47 -40.21
C PRO A 54 7.79 51.46 -41.09
N PRO A 55 7.93 50.62 -42.16
CA PRO A 55 9.15 50.50 -42.97
C PRO A 55 9.16 51.35 -44.26
N SER A 56 10.35 51.56 -44.85
CA SER A 56 10.51 52.17 -46.18
C SER A 56 11.69 51.61 -46.99
N THR A 57 11.39 51.36 -48.26
CA THR A 57 12.27 51.04 -49.40
C THR A 57 12.83 52.32 -50.03
N THR A 58 14.08 52.32 -50.56
CA THR A 58 14.44 52.68 -51.97
C THR A 58 15.96 52.83 -52.23
N THR A 59 16.46 52.06 -53.22
CA THR A 59 17.39 52.33 -54.34
C THR A 59 18.36 53.54 -54.40
N SER A 60 19.60 53.28 -54.86
CA SER A 60 20.36 53.96 -55.95
C SER A 60 21.85 53.54 -55.91
N THR A 61 22.73 53.55 -56.93
CA THR A 61 22.75 53.51 -58.41
C THR A 61 24.24 53.30 -58.78
N GLU A 62 24.53 52.60 -59.89
CA GLU A 62 25.87 52.39 -60.46
C GLU A 62 26.47 53.66 -61.13
N ALA A 63 27.82 53.78 -61.17
CA ALA A 63 28.57 54.23 -62.36
C ALA A 63 30.10 54.00 -62.25
N THR A 64 30.63 53.39 -63.31
CA THR A 64 32.00 53.01 -63.71
C THR A 64 32.93 54.22 -63.96
N THR A 65 34.27 54.20 -63.85
CA THR A 65 35.22 53.73 -64.90
C THR A 65 36.71 53.90 -64.47
N THR A 66 37.45 52.78 -64.51
CA THR A 66 38.83 52.47 -64.97
C THR A 66 40.03 53.44 -64.82
N ILE A 67 41.14 52.95 -64.23
CA ILE A 67 42.52 53.05 -64.78
C ILE A 67 43.29 51.73 -64.54
N ARG A 68 43.92 51.21 -65.61
CA ARG A 68 44.80 50.02 -65.69
C ARG A 68 46.10 50.19 -64.90
N ILE A 69 46.55 49.14 -64.20
CA ILE A 69 47.98 48.77 -64.12
C ILE A 69 48.14 47.25 -64.25
N THR A 70 49.09 46.90 -65.11
CA THR A 70 49.55 45.61 -65.62
C THR A 70 49.88 44.59 -64.53
N THR A 71 49.24 43.42 -64.55
CA THR A 71 49.69 42.22 -63.83
C THR A 71 50.64 41.42 -64.71
N THR A 72 51.92 41.41 -64.34
CA THR A 72 52.93 40.49 -64.86
C THR A 72 52.63 39.09 -64.32
N THR A 73 52.32 38.17 -65.22
CA THR A 73 52.13 36.75 -64.95
C THR A 73 53.47 36.13 -64.56
N THR A 74 53.66 35.82 -63.27
CA THR A 74 54.58 34.75 -62.87
C THR A 74 53.76 33.54 -62.50
N SER A 75 53.77 32.55 -63.39
CA SER A 75 53.21 31.23 -63.15
C SER A 75 53.95 30.55 -61.99
N PHE A 76 53.32 30.47 -60.82
CA PHE A 76 53.60 29.38 -59.90
C PHE A 76 52.67 28.23 -60.23
N LYS A 77 53.26 27.09 -60.58
CA LYS A 77 52.54 25.83 -60.82
C LYS A 77 51.61 25.54 -59.63
N PRO A 78 50.39 25.02 -59.84
CA PRO A 78 49.63 24.43 -58.76
C PRO A 78 50.48 23.32 -58.13
N LYS A 79 50.68 23.40 -56.82
CA LYS A 79 51.30 22.35 -56.00
C LYS A 79 50.47 21.08 -56.27
N ALA A 80 51.15 20.02 -56.68
CA ALA A 80 50.50 18.75 -57.02
C ALA A 80 49.64 18.28 -55.83
N ALA A 81 48.47 17.71 -56.13
CA ALA A 81 47.67 17.02 -55.14
C ALA A 81 48.55 15.97 -54.42
N PRO A 82 48.41 15.83 -53.09
CA PRO A 82 49.20 14.86 -52.35
C PRO A 82 48.99 13.46 -52.94
N VAL A 83 50.10 12.78 -53.24
CA VAL A 83 50.10 11.43 -53.82
C VAL A 83 50.05 10.44 -52.68
N GLU A 84 48.99 9.64 -52.61
CA GLU A 84 48.84 8.52 -51.68
C GLU A 84 49.88 7.44 -52.02
N VAL A 85 50.72 7.08 -51.05
CA VAL A 85 51.76 6.05 -51.21
C VAL A 85 51.40 4.82 -50.38
N ASN A 86 51.24 3.67 -51.02
CA ASN A 86 51.03 2.38 -50.35
C ASN A 86 52.39 1.84 -49.85
N SER A 87 52.52 1.69 -48.54
CA SER A 87 53.65 0.98 -47.92
C SER A 87 53.33 -0.51 -47.86
N GLY A 88 53.96 -1.31 -48.72
CA GLY A 88 53.72 -2.76 -48.81
C GLY A 88 54.26 -3.60 -47.64
N ASP A 89 53.56 -4.72 -47.39
CA ASP A 89 53.85 -5.95 -46.62
C ASP A 89 54.84 -5.82 -45.43
N LEU A 90 54.30 -5.67 -44.22
CA LEU A 90 55.01 -6.00 -42.97
C LEU A 90 54.67 -7.45 -42.61
N GLY A 91 55.73 -8.25 -42.42
CA GLY A 91 55.71 -9.72 -42.39
C GLY A 91 54.89 -10.38 -41.29
N GLU A 92 54.72 -11.70 -41.49
CA GLU A 92 53.94 -12.64 -40.69
C GLU A 92 54.37 -12.71 -39.22
N ASP A 93 53.41 -12.51 -38.31
CA ASP A 93 53.17 -13.39 -37.15
C ASP A 93 51.75 -13.13 -36.59
N HIS A 94 50.94 -14.19 -36.52
CA HIS A 94 49.57 -14.17 -35.99
C HIS A 94 49.54 -14.25 -34.45
N PRO A 95 48.49 -13.72 -33.80
CA PRO A 95 47.43 -14.62 -33.37
C PRO A 95 46.04 -14.22 -33.88
N THR A 96 45.24 -15.25 -34.11
CA THR A 96 43.81 -15.23 -34.39
C THR A 96 42.97 -14.98 -33.14
N GLU A 97 41.78 -14.43 -33.36
CA GLU A 97 40.61 -14.28 -32.47
C GLU A 97 40.42 -12.92 -31.75
N ASN A 98 39.17 -12.44 -31.86
CA ASN A 98 38.55 -11.23 -31.32
C ASN A 98 38.93 -9.89 -31.97
N SER A 99 38.06 -9.42 -32.87
CA SER A 99 38.05 -8.06 -33.43
C SER A 99 37.60 -7.02 -32.39
N ASN A 100 38.44 -6.84 -31.37
CA ASN A 100 38.72 -5.59 -30.68
C ASN A 100 40.23 -5.60 -30.48
N ALA A 101 40.99 -5.52 -31.59
CA ALA A 101 42.41 -5.27 -31.49
C ALA A 101 42.56 -3.86 -30.91
N LEU A 102 42.74 -3.78 -29.59
CA LEU A 102 43.21 -2.58 -28.93
C LEU A 102 44.54 -2.23 -29.58
N VAL A 103 44.54 -1.20 -30.41
CA VAL A 103 45.78 -0.61 -30.91
C VAL A 103 46.53 -0.14 -29.68
N ASP A 104 47.66 -0.78 -29.36
CA ASP A 104 48.48 -0.37 -28.22
C ASP A 104 49.17 0.95 -28.56
N LEU A 105 48.80 2.00 -27.83
CA LEU A 105 49.30 3.37 -28.00
C LEU A 105 50.23 3.77 -26.85
N SER A 106 50.61 2.84 -25.98
CA SER A 106 51.38 3.15 -24.76
C SER A 106 52.70 3.85 -25.07
N GLU A 107 53.43 3.37 -26.09
CA GLU A 107 54.66 4.00 -26.56
C GLU A 107 54.40 5.38 -27.19
N MET A 108 53.28 5.53 -27.91
CA MET A 108 52.90 6.79 -28.55
C MET A 108 52.55 7.85 -27.50
N PHE A 109 51.83 7.49 -26.44
CA PHE A 109 51.54 8.40 -25.34
C PHE A 109 52.80 8.82 -24.58
N GLN A 110 53.77 7.91 -24.41
CA GLN A 110 55.03 8.23 -23.77
C GLN A 110 55.89 9.17 -24.62
N GLU A 111 55.84 9.03 -25.95
CA GLU A 111 56.70 9.77 -26.87
C GLU A 111 56.11 11.11 -27.34
N TYR A 112 54.80 11.17 -27.58
CA TYR A 112 54.11 12.33 -28.16
C TYR A 112 53.03 12.94 -27.24
N GLY A 113 52.75 12.34 -26.09
CA GLY A 113 51.68 12.77 -25.19
C GLY A 113 50.29 12.34 -25.68
N HIS A 114 49.24 12.91 -25.08
CA HIS A 114 47.86 12.62 -25.48
C HIS A 114 47.53 13.24 -26.85
N PRO A 115 46.91 12.49 -27.77
CA PRO A 115 46.56 12.98 -29.10
C PRO A 115 45.36 13.93 -29.05
N SER A 116 45.32 14.85 -30.01
CA SER A 116 44.09 15.56 -30.40
C SER A 116 43.15 14.64 -31.21
N GLU A 117 41.88 15.00 -31.31
CA GLU A 117 40.89 14.26 -32.10
C GLU A 117 40.99 14.62 -33.59
N VAL A 118 40.66 13.67 -34.46
CA VAL A 118 40.45 13.90 -35.90
C VAL A 118 38.95 13.87 -36.18
N TYR A 119 38.37 14.85 -36.85
CA TYR A 119 36.96 14.86 -37.24
C TYR A 119 36.79 14.25 -38.64
N LEU A 120 35.68 13.53 -38.85
CA LEU A 120 35.38 12.88 -40.11
C LEU A 120 34.16 13.51 -40.76
N SER A 121 34.19 13.62 -42.08
CA SER A 121 33.00 13.95 -42.86
C SER A 121 33.02 13.25 -44.21
N ASN A 122 31.83 13.09 -44.81
CA ASN A 122 31.68 12.45 -46.11
C ASN A 122 31.60 13.51 -47.22
N GLU A 123 32.61 13.58 -48.08
CA GLU A 123 32.66 14.51 -49.22
C GLU A 123 32.86 13.74 -50.54
N ASN A 124 31.83 13.67 -51.40
CA ASN A 124 31.93 13.14 -52.77
C ASN A 124 32.64 11.78 -52.89
N GLU A 125 32.21 10.79 -52.09
CA GLU A 125 32.78 9.43 -52.05
C GLU A 125 34.21 9.32 -51.47
N MET A 126 34.76 10.43 -50.96
CA MET A 126 36.00 10.50 -50.20
C MET A 126 35.68 10.73 -48.71
N LEU A 127 36.55 10.21 -47.84
CA LEU A 127 36.52 10.48 -46.42
C LEU A 127 37.40 11.71 -46.15
N ARG A 128 36.77 12.81 -45.73
CA ARG A 128 37.47 14.01 -45.31
C ARG A 128 37.85 13.87 -43.84
N LEU A 129 39.11 14.18 -43.56
CA LEU A 129 39.73 14.22 -42.24
C LEU A 129 40.01 15.69 -41.92
N ASP A 130 39.50 16.19 -40.81
CA ASP A 130 39.79 17.53 -40.30
C ASP A 130 40.42 17.42 -38.91
N TRP A 131 41.36 18.31 -38.58
CA TRP A 131 41.99 18.35 -37.25
C TRP A 131 42.35 19.79 -36.88
N GLU A 132 42.53 20.07 -35.59
CA GLU A 132 42.91 21.39 -35.11
C GLU A 132 44.23 21.29 -34.34
N ALA A 133 45.31 21.81 -34.94
CA ALA A 133 46.60 21.88 -34.26
C ALA A 133 46.68 23.17 -33.43
N PRO A 134 47.13 23.13 -32.18
CA PRO A 134 47.23 24.32 -31.37
C PRO A 134 48.32 25.25 -31.93
N GLU A 135 48.11 26.57 -31.86
CA GLU A 135 49.01 27.56 -32.47
C GLU A 135 50.48 27.42 -32.00
N ASN A 136 50.69 26.96 -30.77
CA ASN A 136 52.02 26.74 -30.20
C ASN A 136 52.76 25.50 -30.73
N ALA A 137 52.08 24.62 -31.48
CA ALA A 137 52.70 23.45 -32.11
C ALA A 137 53.59 23.83 -33.29
N ASN A 138 53.37 25.03 -33.87
CA ASN A 138 54.13 25.63 -34.97
C ASN A 138 54.26 24.76 -36.24
N CYS A 139 53.30 23.86 -36.52
CA CYS A 139 53.40 22.93 -37.64
C CYS A 139 53.45 23.65 -39.00
N GLU A 140 54.44 23.32 -39.84
CA GLU A 140 54.57 23.86 -41.21
C GLU A 140 53.74 23.03 -42.22
N ALA A 141 53.51 21.76 -41.89
CA ALA A 141 52.72 20.79 -42.64
C ALA A 141 52.34 19.62 -41.72
N PHE A 142 51.51 18.71 -42.23
CA PHE A 142 51.02 17.54 -41.53
C PHE A 142 51.31 16.26 -42.31
N PHE A 143 51.70 15.22 -41.60
CA PHE A 143 51.86 13.88 -42.14
C PHE A 143 50.72 13.00 -41.65
N VAL A 144 49.87 12.56 -42.57
CA VAL A 144 48.74 11.68 -42.29
C VAL A 144 49.16 10.26 -42.65
N ASN A 145 49.05 9.35 -41.69
CA ASN A 145 49.24 7.92 -41.88
C ASN A 145 47.95 7.21 -41.45
N TYR A 146 47.39 6.38 -42.33
CA TYR A 146 46.22 5.57 -41.99
C TYR A 146 46.40 4.12 -42.37
N THR A 147 45.98 3.24 -41.46
CA THR A 147 46.11 1.78 -41.59
C THR A 147 44.72 1.15 -41.56
N ILE A 148 44.44 0.28 -42.54
CA ILE A 148 43.19 -0.48 -42.58
C ILE A 148 43.35 -1.72 -41.70
N LEU A 149 42.73 -1.70 -40.52
CA LEU A 149 42.93 -2.71 -39.47
C LEU A 149 42.19 -4.03 -39.73
N THR A 150 41.07 -3.99 -40.46
CA THR A 150 40.20 -5.18 -40.64
C THR A 150 40.59 -6.06 -41.82
N LEU A 151 41.65 -5.71 -42.55
CA LEU A 151 42.21 -6.59 -43.58
C LEU A 151 42.98 -7.74 -42.92
N SER A 152 42.97 -8.92 -43.54
CA SER A 152 43.79 -10.06 -43.09
C SER A 152 45.29 -9.73 -43.01
N ARG A 153 45.73 -8.79 -43.86
CA ARG A 153 47.02 -8.11 -43.77
C ARG A 153 46.76 -6.60 -43.73
N PRO A 154 47.01 -5.92 -42.59
CA PRO A 154 46.82 -4.48 -42.49
C PRO A 154 47.63 -3.74 -43.55
N GLN A 155 46.98 -2.82 -44.26
CA GLN A 155 47.63 -1.97 -45.27
C GLN A 155 47.71 -0.55 -44.76
N SER A 156 48.89 0.06 -44.86
CA SER A 156 49.12 1.44 -44.44
C SER A 156 49.38 2.33 -45.64
N PHE A 157 48.78 3.52 -45.59
CA PHE A 157 48.89 4.55 -46.60
C PHE A 157 49.29 5.84 -45.92
N SER A 158 50.08 6.65 -46.61
CA SER A 158 50.51 7.93 -46.08
C SER A 158 50.44 9.05 -47.12
N LEU A 159 50.22 10.26 -46.64
CA LEU A 159 50.24 11.49 -47.42
C LEU A 159 50.72 12.66 -46.56
N ALA A 160 51.19 13.72 -47.22
CA ALA A 160 51.58 14.97 -46.59
C ALA A 160 50.70 16.13 -47.11
N THR A 161 50.23 16.99 -46.22
CA THR A 161 49.41 18.17 -46.56
C THR A 161 49.92 19.41 -45.82
N SER A 162 49.74 20.61 -46.40
CA SER A 162 49.98 21.87 -45.68
C SER A 162 48.73 22.42 -45.01
N ASP A 163 47.57 21.83 -45.29
CA ASP A 163 46.29 22.26 -44.76
C ASP A 163 45.91 21.40 -43.55
N GLU A 164 45.07 21.92 -42.67
CA GLU A 164 44.54 21.19 -41.49
C GLU A 164 43.43 20.18 -41.84
N HIS A 165 43.47 19.67 -43.07
CA HIS A 165 42.57 18.64 -43.54
C HIS A 165 43.22 17.78 -44.63
N ALA A 166 42.69 16.59 -44.83
CA ALA A 166 43.04 15.70 -45.93
C ALA A 166 41.83 14.89 -46.40
N ASN A 167 41.78 14.62 -47.71
CA ASN A 167 40.77 13.74 -48.30
C ASN A 167 41.41 12.40 -48.66
N ILE A 168 40.92 11.33 -48.04
CA ILE A 168 41.38 9.96 -48.29
C ILE A 168 40.27 9.12 -48.89
N LYS A 169 40.63 8.00 -49.49
CA LYS A 169 39.64 7.07 -50.04
C LYS A 169 38.76 6.49 -48.92
N MET A 170 37.46 6.45 -49.12
CA MET A 170 36.54 5.73 -48.23
C MET A 170 36.74 4.22 -48.38
N PHE A 171 36.86 3.49 -47.26
CA PHE A 171 36.91 2.02 -47.24
C PHE A 171 35.69 1.48 -46.46
N PRO A 172 34.52 1.33 -47.11
CA PRO A 172 33.30 0.87 -46.45
C PRO A 172 33.51 -0.49 -45.78
N GLU A 173 32.84 -0.71 -44.64
CA GLU A 173 32.91 -1.96 -43.86
C GLU A 173 34.29 -2.28 -43.26
N HIS A 174 35.22 -1.31 -43.29
CA HIS A 174 36.52 -1.44 -42.66
C HIS A 174 36.69 -0.50 -41.45
N THR A 175 37.64 -0.82 -40.58
CA THR A 175 38.09 0.08 -39.51
C THR A 175 39.48 0.61 -39.85
N LEU A 176 39.66 1.93 -39.72
CA LEU A 176 40.92 2.60 -39.99
C LEU A 176 41.53 3.11 -38.68
N ASP A 177 42.85 2.96 -38.54
CA ASP A 177 43.67 3.69 -37.58
C ASP A 177 44.26 4.91 -38.29
N ILE A 178 43.86 6.11 -37.90
CA ILE A 178 44.27 7.38 -38.54
C ILE A 178 45.15 8.14 -37.56
N ARG A 179 46.38 8.46 -37.98
CA ARG A 179 47.36 9.21 -37.20
C ARG A 179 47.81 10.42 -37.99
N VAL A 180 47.78 11.59 -37.37
CA VAL A 180 48.25 12.85 -37.96
C VAL A 180 49.39 13.38 -37.12
N PHE A 181 50.51 13.66 -37.75
CA PHE A 181 51.70 14.19 -37.07
C PHE A 181 52.08 15.56 -37.60
N CYS A 182 52.51 16.43 -36.69
CA CYS A 182 53.11 17.72 -37.03
C CYS A 182 54.42 17.53 -37.80
N MET A 183 54.65 18.31 -38.86
CA MET A 183 55.94 18.39 -39.56
C MET A 183 56.57 19.78 -39.41
N LEU A 184 57.88 19.80 -39.14
CA LEU A 184 58.72 20.99 -39.03
C LEU A 184 59.97 20.80 -39.87
N ALA A 185 60.29 21.77 -40.74
CA ALA A 185 61.48 21.74 -41.61
C ALA A 185 61.62 20.42 -42.42
N GLY A 186 60.49 19.82 -42.80
CA GLY A 186 60.44 18.58 -43.59
C GLY A 186 60.64 17.28 -42.80
N ALA A 187 60.68 17.32 -41.47
CA ALA A 187 60.75 16.14 -40.61
C ALA A 187 59.55 16.05 -39.64
N LEU A 188 59.24 14.83 -39.19
CA LEU A 188 58.22 14.61 -38.15
C LEU A 188 58.64 15.27 -36.85
N SER A 189 57.78 16.11 -36.31
CA SER A 189 57.93 16.77 -35.02
C SER A 189 57.13 16.03 -33.95
N LYS A 190 57.63 16.06 -32.71
CA LYS A 190 56.92 15.54 -31.53
C LYS A 190 56.09 16.61 -30.81
N THR A 191 55.93 17.78 -31.41
CA THR A 191 55.23 18.92 -30.78
C THR A 191 53.72 18.71 -30.70
N TRP A 192 53.13 17.94 -31.61
CA TRP A 192 51.71 17.66 -31.65
C TRP A 192 51.39 16.45 -32.54
N TRP A 193 50.33 15.72 -32.19
CA TRP A 193 49.75 14.67 -33.02
C TRP A 193 48.25 14.52 -32.73
N ALA A 194 47.52 13.98 -33.70
CA ALA A 194 46.12 13.60 -33.55
C ALA A 194 45.92 12.14 -33.94
N HIS A 195 44.92 11.50 -33.34
CA HIS A 195 44.65 10.08 -33.49
C HIS A 195 43.16 9.80 -33.55
N ARG A 196 42.75 8.88 -34.43
CA ARG A 196 41.38 8.40 -34.48
C ARG A 196 41.28 6.98 -35.03
N ILE A 197 40.53 6.15 -34.31
CA ILE A 197 39.99 4.90 -34.85
C ILE A 197 38.64 5.18 -35.50
N ALA A 198 38.55 5.00 -36.82
CA ALA A 198 37.37 5.27 -37.63
C ALA A 198 36.69 3.97 -38.05
N HIS A 199 35.46 3.72 -37.57
CA HIS A 199 34.65 2.58 -37.98
C HIS A 199 33.77 2.97 -39.17
N LEU A 200 34.13 2.49 -40.37
CA LEU A 200 33.42 2.78 -41.62
C LEU A 200 32.39 1.69 -41.99
N SER A 201 32.15 0.74 -41.09
CA SER A 201 31.06 -0.23 -41.19
C SER A 201 29.74 0.38 -40.75
N LYS A 202 28.63 -0.13 -41.31
CA LYS A 202 27.30 0.28 -40.83
C LYS A 202 27.15 -0.06 -39.33
N PRO A 203 26.57 0.85 -38.54
CA PRO A 203 26.36 0.58 -37.12
C PRO A 203 25.45 -0.63 -36.92
N LYS A 204 25.63 -1.33 -35.80
CA LYS A 204 24.78 -2.45 -35.42
C LYS A 204 23.35 -1.97 -35.12
N ALA A 205 22.36 -2.73 -35.57
CA ALA A 205 20.96 -2.48 -35.25
C ALA A 205 20.68 -2.73 -33.76
N LEU A 206 19.69 -2.03 -33.22
CA LEU A 206 19.26 -2.22 -31.82
C LEU A 206 18.60 -3.58 -31.66
N GLU A 207 18.93 -4.25 -30.56
CA GLU A 207 18.37 -5.55 -30.23
C GLU A 207 17.05 -5.39 -29.48
N ASN A 208 16.11 -6.31 -29.69
CA ASN A 208 14.84 -6.39 -28.94
C ASN A 208 14.00 -5.09 -28.93
N ALA A 209 14.10 -4.29 -30.00
CA ALA A 209 13.29 -3.08 -30.16
C ALA A 209 11.80 -3.45 -30.30
N ARG A 210 10.97 -2.90 -29.41
CA ARG A 210 9.56 -3.26 -29.27
C ARG A 210 8.73 -2.10 -28.72
N VAL A 211 7.42 -2.20 -28.90
CA VAL A 211 6.45 -1.36 -28.18
C VAL A 211 6.22 -1.98 -26.81
N ALA A 212 6.45 -1.19 -25.77
CA ALA A 212 6.20 -1.59 -24.39
C ALA A 212 4.76 -1.31 -23.98
N GLU A 213 4.28 -0.10 -24.27
CA GLU A 213 2.96 0.38 -23.84
C GLU A 213 2.37 1.32 -24.88
N VAL A 214 1.04 1.38 -24.92
CA VAL A 214 0.27 2.34 -25.72
C VAL A 214 -0.81 2.91 -24.84
N ASN A 215 -0.96 4.23 -24.83
CA ASN A 215 -1.92 4.88 -23.94
C ASN A 215 -2.58 6.10 -24.59
N THR A 216 -3.72 6.49 -24.03
CA THR A 216 -4.40 7.76 -24.30
C THR A 216 -4.54 8.54 -23.00
N ASP A 217 -4.27 9.84 -23.04
CA ASP A 217 -4.43 10.70 -21.88
C ASP A 217 -5.88 11.22 -21.72
N GLU A 218 -6.10 12.07 -20.72
CA GLU A 218 -7.40 12.70 -20.46
C GLU A 218 -7.78 13.76 -21.50
N PHE A 219 -6.81 14.26 -22.26
CA PHE A 219 -6.99 15.23 -23.34
C PHE A 219 -7.08 14.57 -24.73
N TYR A 220 -7.28 13.25 -24.76
CA TYR A 220 -7.48 12.47 -25.97
C TYR A 220 -6.26 12.39 -26.90
N VAL A 221 -5.07 12.58 -26.34
CA VAL A 221 -3.81 12.45 -27.06
C VAL A 221 -3.23 11.06 -26.85
N ALA A 222 -2.87 10.38 -27.94
CA ALA A 222 -2.25 9.06 -27.86
C ALA A 222 -0.73 9.16 -27.75
N SER A 223 -0.14 8.13 -27.13
CA SER A 223 1.30 7.95 -27.04
C SER A 223 1.71 6.49 -27.16
N ILE A 224 2.92 6.26 -27.65
CA ILE A 224 3.54 4.94 -27.78
C ILE A 224 4.89 4.96 -27.05
N LYS A 225 5.08 4.01 -26.13
CA LYS A 225 6.32 3.81 -25.40
C LYS A 225 7.15 2.72 -26.07
N LEU A 226 8.36 3.07 -26.50
CA LEU A 226 9.31 2.19 -27.15
C LEU A 226 10.43 1.78 -26.20
N MET A 227 10.89 0.55 -26.32
CA MET A 227 12.02 0.01 -25.56
C MET A 227 12.88 -0.88 -26.44
N TRP A 228 14.18 -0.95 -26.13
CA TRP A 228 15.15 -1.82 -26.77
C TRP A 228 16.29 -2.15 -25.81
N ASP A 229 17.08 -3.15 -26.16
CA ASP A 229 18.24 -3.54 -25.38
C ASP A 229 19.45 -2.74 -25.88
N TRP A 230 19.95 -1.86 -25.01
CA TRP A 230 21.15 -1.07 -25.31
C TRP A 230 22.39 -1.97 -25.37
N PRO A 231 23.31 -1.76 -26.33
CA PRO A 231 24.61 -2.41 -26.27
C PRO A 231 25.35 -2.00 -25.00
N VAL A 232 26.25 -2.86 -24.52
CA VAL A 232 27.04 -2.61 -23.29
C VAL A 232 27.77 -1.27 -23.37
N TYR A 233 28.25 -0.91 -24.57
CA TYR A 233 28.83 0.38 -24.90
C TYR A 233 28.13 0.96 -26.13
N HIS A 234 27.69 2.21 -26.02
CA HIS A 234 27.17 3.01 -27.13
C HIS A 234 27.82 4.39 -27.06
N ASP A 235 28.42 4.83 -28.16
CA ASP A 235 29.06 6.13 -28.27
C ASP A 235 28.08 7.14 -28.85
N PHE A 236 27.53 7.99 -27.96
CA PHE A 236 26.53 9.01 -28.33
C PHE A 236 27.13 10.24 -29.03
N GLU A 237 28.45 10.41 -29.04
CA GLU A 237 29.09 11.50 -29.78
C GLU A 237 29.14 11.16 -31.28
N ARG A 238 29.35 9.87 -31.59
CA ARG A 238 29.51 9.37 -32.97
C ARG A 238 28.26 8.74 -33.55
N TYR A 239 27.34 8.30 -32.70
CA TYR A 239 26.12 7.62 -33.11
C TYR A 239 24.90 8.19 -32.37
N LYS A 240 23.76 8.15 -33.06
CA LYS A 240 22.46 8.52 -32.52
C LYS A 240 21.40 7.55 -32.99
N ILE A 241 20.36 7.38 -32.20
CA ILE A 241 19.20 6.60 -32.64
C ILE A 241 18.23 7.56 -33.32
N VAL A 242 17.81 7.19 -34.54
CA VAL A 242 16.82 7.93 -35.31
C VAL A 242 15.55 7.09 -35.37
N ILE A 243 14.45 7.68 -34.92
CA ILE A 243 13.12 7.09 -34.95
C ILE A 243 12.29 7.86 -35.96
N SER A 244 11.84 7.19 -37.01
CA SER A 244 10.87 7.73 -37.95
C SER A 244 9.52 7.09 -37.72
N TYR A 245 8.45 7.87 -37.57
CA TYR A 245 7.12 7.37 -37.27
C TYR A 245 6.03 8.19 -37.94
N GLY A 246 4.98 7.54 -38.43
CA GLY A 246 3.87 8.22 -39.08
C GLY A 246 2.70 7.31 -39.42
N ILE A 247 1.57 7.92 -39.79
CA ILE A 247 0.40 7.21 -40.30
C ILE A 247 0.62 6.99 -41.80
N GLY A 248 1.13 5.81 -42.17
CA GLY A 248 1.56 5.53 -43.54
C GLY A 248 2.87 6.23 -43.92
N ARG A 249 3.14 6.34 -45.23
CA ARG A 249 4.46 6.80 -45.76
C ARG A 249 4.60 8.31 -46.00
N ALA A 250 3.51 9.07 -45.99
CA ALA A 250 3.53 10.48 -46.42
C ALA A 250 3.79 11.47 -45.27
N ASP A 251 3.35 11.16 -44.05
CA ASP A 251 3.43 12.05 -42.87
C ASP A 251 4.34 11.46 -41.78
N SER A 252 5.57 11.10 -42.13
CA SER A 252 6.55 10.59 -41.16
C SER A 252 7.26 11.72 -40.43
N LYS A 253 7.14 11.76 -39.11
CA LYS A 253 7.97 12.57 -38.22
C LYS A 253 9.27 11.84 -37.91
N GLU A 254 10.35 12.57 -37.65
CA GLU A 254 11.60 12.00 -37.15
C GLU A 254 11.95 12.58 -35.77
N MET A 255 12.52 11.74 -34.92
CA MET A 255 13.05 12.06 -33.60
C MET A 255 14.43 11.45 -33.44
N GLU A 256 15.31 12.15 -32.74
CA GLU A 256 16.66 11.70 -32.43
C GLU A 256 16.80 11.45 -30.94
N VAL A 257 17.49 10.37 -30.58
CA VAL A 257 17.83 10.01 -29.20
C VAL A 257 19.34 10.04 -29.09
N THR A 258 19.84 10.99 -28.31
CA THR A 258 21.27 11.31 -28.18
C THR A 258 21.83 10.96 -26.79
N ASN A 259 21.02 10.33 -25.95
CA ASN A 259 21.35 9.89 -24.60
C ASN A 259 20.74 8.51 -24.32
N LYS A 260 21.28 7.81 -23.32
CA LYS A 260 20.75 6.51 -22.91
C LYS A 260 19.48 6.71 -22.08
N GLU A 261 18.33 6.41 -22.68
CA GLU A 261 17.03 6.41 -22.02
C GLU A 261 16.52 4.98 -21.83
N GLU A 262 15.82 4.70 -20.73
CA GLU A 262 15.23 3.38 -20.47
C GLU A 262 14.12 3.05 -21.49
N PHE A 263 13.39 4.08 -21.90
CA PHE A 263 12.35 4.02 -22.90
C PHE A 263 12.28 5.35 -23.64
N VAL A 264 11.70 5.34 -24.83
CA VAL A 264 11.40 6.56 -25.60
C VAL A 264 9.90 6.69 -25.80
N LEU A 265 9.36 7.88 -25.52
CA LEU A 265 7.95 8.17 -25.65
C LEU A 265 7.68 8.94 -26.94
N LEU A 266 6.88 8.34 -27.82
CA LEU A 266 6.29 9.05 -28.96
C LEU A 266 4.99 9.67 -28.49
N ASP A 267 4.97 10.98 -28.30
CA ASP A 267 3.80 11.75 -27.84
C ASP A 267 3.05 12.42 -29.00
N LYS A 268 1.91 13.06 -28.68
CA LYS A 268 1.13 13.86 -29.62
C LYS A 268 0.72 13.10 -30.87
N LEU A 269 0.34 11.83 -30.67
CA LEU A 269 -0.15 10.96 -31.71
C LEU A 269 -1.68 11.03 -31.77
N GLU A 270 -2.21 10.82 -32.97
CA GLU A 270 -3.64 10.61 -33.16
C GLU A 270 -4.06 9.23 -32.64
N PRO A 271 -5.13 9.14 -31.85
CA PRO A 271 -5.66 7.87 -31.33
C PRO A 271 -6.29 7.03 -32.44
N SER A 272 -6.46 5.73 -32.18
CA SER A 272 -7.12 4.77 -33.08
C SER A 272 -6.53 4.69 -34.49
N ASN A 273 -5.25 4.99 -34.65
CA ASN A 273 -4.55 4.98 -35.93
C ASN A 273 -3.39 3.99 -35.90
N GLN A 274 -3.07 3.41 -37.05
CA GLN A 274 -1.93 2.50 -37.17
C GLN A 274 -0.69 3.30 -37.59
N TYR A 275 0.33 3.27 -36.74
CA TYR A 275 1.62 3.92 -36.96
C TYR A 275 2.66 2.90 -37.42
N SER A 276 3.36 3.25 -38.51
CA SER A 276 4.59 2.58 -38.93
C SER A 276 5.76 3.28 -38.25
N ILE A 277 6.56 2.54 -37.48
CA ILE A 277 7.70 3.06 -36.71
C ILE A 277 8.97 2.37 -37.19
N SER A 278 9.97 3.16 -37.55
CA SER A 278 11.27 2.72 -38.02
C SER A 278 12.35 3.22 -37.09
N VAL A 279 12.99 2.31 -36.35
CA VAL A 279 14.09 2.62 -35.43
C VAL A 279 15.41 2.18 -36.06
N ARG A 280 16.38 3.10 -36.16
CA ARG A 280 17.71 2.82 -36.72
C ARG A 280 18.80 3.53 -35.93
N ASN A 281 19.97 2.89 -35.84
CA ASN A 281 21.18 3.53 -35.36
C ASN A 281 21.87 4.23 -36.54
N ALA A 282 22.27 5.49 -36.39
CA ALA A 282 22.87 6.30 -37.43
C ALA A 282 24.13 6.98 -36.90
N SER A 283 25.17 7.07 -37.74
CA SER A 283 26.32 7.90 -37.41
C SER A 283 25.96 9.38 -37.52
N THR A 284 26.53 10.19 -36.63
CA THR A 284 26.32 11.66 -36.55
C THR A 284 27.11 12.42 -37.61
N GLU A 285 28.25 11.87 -38.01
CA GLU A 285 29.25 12.47 -38.90
C GLU A 285 29.30 11.80 -40.28
N LEU A 286 29.06 10.49 -40.32
CA LEU A 286 29.03 9.71 -41.55
C LEU A 286 27.57 9.35 -41.85
N SER A 287 27.15 9.43 -43.11
CA SER A 287 25.78 9.07 -43.51
C SER A 287 25.52 7.54 -43.47
N LEU A 288 26.11 6.84 -42.50
CA LEU A 288 26.01 5.41 -42.25
C LEU A 288 24.84 5.12 -41.32
N THR A 289 24.02 4.13 -41.71
CA THR A 289 22.85 3.72 -40.94
C THR A 289 22.77 2.21 -40.81
N SER A 290 22.29 1.74 -39.66
CA SER A 290 22.03 0.33 -39.40
C SER A 290 20.86 -0.15 -40.24
N LYS A 291 20.67 -1.47 -40.30
CA LYS A 291 19.36 -2.01 -40.70
C LYS A 291 18.30 -1.45 -39.76
N ALA A 292 17.22 -0.90 -40.33
CA ALA A 292 16.11 -0.36 -39.55
C ALA A 292 15.21 -1.50 -39.04
N THR A 293 14.81 -1.40 -37.78
CA THR A 293 13.76 -2.23 -37.19
C THR A 293 12.42 -1.57 -37.47
N GLN A 294 11.54 -2.28 -38.17
CA GLN A 294 10.19 -1.83 -38.51
C GLN A 294 9.19 -2.41 -37.50
N LEU A 295 8.38 -1.54 -36.91
CA LEU A 295 7.31 -1.88 -35.98
C LEU A 295 6.00 -1.28 -36.50
N GLU A 296 4.90 -2.00 -36.27
CA GLU A 296 3.56 -1.56 -36.61
C GLU A 296 2.72 -1.58 -35.34
N GLN A 297 2.13 -0.44 -34.99
CA GLN A 297 1.38 -0.31 -33.75
C GLN A 297 0.14 0.56 -33.92
N VAL A 298 -0.98 0.06 -33.42
CA VAL A 298 -2.22 0.85 -33.32
C VAL A 298 -2.17 1.66 -32.03
N THR A 299 -2.41 2.97 -32.12
CA THR A 299 -2.56 3.85 -30.96
C THR A 299 -3.84 3.54 -30.21
N ALA A 300 -3.81 3.71 -28.88
CA ALA A 300 -4.94 3.41 -28.03
C ALA A 300 -6.16 4.26 -28.41
N PRO A 301 -7.39 3.72 -28.35
CA PRO A 301 -8.58 4.50 -28.60
C PRO A 301 -8.87 5.49 -27.46
N ILE A 302 -9.81 6.40 -27.70
CA ILE A 302 -10.33 7.32 -26.69
C ILE A 302 -11.50 6.67 -25.95
N ILE A 303 -11.67 7.04 -24.68
CA ILE A 303 -12.87 6.80 -23.90
C ILE A 303 -13.34 8.13 -23.29
N SER A 304 -14.59 8.50 -23.57
CA SER A 304 -15.28 9.65 -22.94
C SER A 304 -16.45 9.22 -22.05
N SER A 305 -16.69 7.91 -21.95
CA SER A 305 -17.66 7.31 -21.05
C SER A 305 -17.39 7.63 -19.58
N THR A 306 -18.46 7.73 -18.80
CA THR A 306 -18.42 7.73 -17.34
C THR A 306 -18.97 6.42 -16.80
N VAL A 307 -18.48 5.96 -15.66
CA VAL A 307 -18.95 4.74 -14.98
C VAL A 307 -19.61 5.16 -13.66
N TYR A 308 -20.84 4.70 -13.42
CA TYR A 308 -21.61 5.10 -12.24
C TYR A 308 -22.49 3.96 -11.72
N PRO A 309 -22.72 3.89 -10.39
CA PRO A 309 -23.59 2.89 -9.80
C PRO A 309 -25.06 3.14 -10.15
N GLY A 310 -25.80 2.06 -10.39
CA GLY A 310 -27.26 2.03 -10.34
C GLY A 310 -27.75 1.59 -8.96
N GLN A 311 -28.59 0.55 -8.92
CA GLN A 311 -29.02 -0.06 -7.66
C GLN A 311 -27.88 -0.85 -7.00
N ILE A 312 -27.70 -0.65 -5.70
CA ILE A 312 -26.76 -1.37 -4.85
C ILE A 312 -27.57 -2.09 -3.77
N SER A 313 -27.24 -3.35 -3.51
CA SER A 313 -27.72 -4.11 -2.36
C SER A 313 -26.54 -4.65 -1.55
N SER A 314 -26.82 -5.42 -0.50
CA SER A 314 -25.78 -6.12 0.26
C SER A 314 -25.06 -7.20 -0.56
N ASN A 315 -25.69 -7.73 -1.61
CA ASN A 315 -25.16 -8.85 -2.39
C ASN A 315 -25.15 -8.64 -3.90
N SER A 316 -25.45 -7.41 -4.36
CA SER A 316 -25.43 -7.08 -5.77
C SER A 316 -25.12 -5.61 -6.03
N ILE A 317 -24.49 -5.35 -7.17
CA ILE A 317 -24.22 -4.00 -7.68
C ILE A 317 -24.65 -3.98 -9.14
N ASN A 318 -25.53 -3.05 -9.49
CA ASN A 318 -25.77 -2.67 -10.87
C ASN A 318 -24.80 -1.54 -11.25
N ILE A 319 -24.02 -1.74 -12.31
CA ILE A 319 -23.14 -0.73 -12.88
C ILE A 319 -23.70 -0.25 -14.20
N ASN A 320 -23.63 1.06 -14.42
CA ASN A 320 -24.01 1.70 -15.66
C ASN A 320 -22.83 2.50 -16.21
N PHE A 321 -22.75 2.63 -17.53
CA PHE A 321 -21.80 3.54 -18.15
C PHE A 321 -22.38 4.28 -19.36
N GLY A 322 -21.90 5.51 -19.56
CA GLY A 322 -22.32 6.35 -20.68
C GLY A 322 -21.67 5.94 -22.00
N ASP A 323 -22.22 6.42 -23.11
CA ASP A 323 -21.61 6.26 -24.43
C ASP A 323 -20.36 7.14 -24.57
N SER A 324 -19.30 6.58 -25.14
CA SER A 324 -18.17 7.31 -25.69
C SER A 324 -18.52 7.83 -27.08
N ASP A 325 -18.14 9.07 -27.34
CA ASP A 325 -18.42 9.77 -28.58
C ASP A 325 -17.56 9.20 -29.74
N PRO A 326 -18.17 8.57 -30.76
CA PRO A 326 -17.43 8.03 -31.90
C PRO A 326 -16.76 9.11 -32.76
N GLU A 327 -17.22 10.36 -32.69
CA GLU A 327 -16.61 11.49 -33.42
C GLU A 327 -15.24 11.84 -32.84
N GLN A 328 -15.00 11.55 -31.56
CA GLN A 328 -13.72 11.82 -30.89
C GLN A 328 -12.68 10.76 -31.22
N GLY A 329 -13.09 9.50 -31.47
CA GLY A 329 -12.17 8.44 -31.83
C GLY A 329 -12.86 7.13 -32.19
N ARG A 330 -12.25 6.37 -33.11
CA ARG A 330 -12.80 5.08 -33.58
C ARG A 330 -12.51 3.97 -32.56
N PHE A 331 -13.50 3.14 -32.27
CA PHE A 331 -13.32 1.91 -31.51
C PHE A 331 -14.31 0.85 -31.99
N ASP A 332 -14.10 -0.40 -31.62
CA ASP A 332 -14.91 -1.54 -32.06
C ASP A 332 -15.99 -1.89 -31.02
N TYR A 333 -15.63 -1.88 -29.73
CA TYR A 333 -16.52 -2.26 -28.62
C TYR A 333 -16.05 -1.73 -27.27
N TYR A 334 -16.89 -1.85 -26.24
CA TYR A 334 -16.50 -1.64 -24.84
C TYR A 334 -16.13 -2.93 -24.15
N LEU A 335 -15.11 -2.89 -23.31
CA LEU A 335 -14.75 -3.97 -22.41
C LEU A 335 -15.04 -3.53 -20.98
N LEU A 336 -16.06 -4.12 -20.37
CA LEU A 336 -16.34 -3.98 -18.93
C LEU A 336 -15.54 -5.03 -18.18
N THR A 337 -14.77 -4.62 -17.19
CA THR A 337 -14.05 -5.50 -16.29
C THR A 337 -14.49 -5.27 -14.86
N PHE A 338 -14.58 -6.36 -14.10
CA PHE A 338 -14.97 -6.37 -12.70
C PHE A 338 -13.97 -7.24 -11.94
N SER A 339 -13.35 -6.66 -10.92
CA SER A 339 -12.45 -7.40 -10.03
C SER A 339 -13.26 -8.03 -8.90
N GLY A 340 -13.61 -9.30 -9.05
CA GLY A 340 -14.39 -10.07 -8.08
C GLY A 340 -13.55 -10.72 -6.99
N ASN A 341 -14.17 -11.58 -6.18
CA ASN A 341 -13.50 -12.24 -5.05
C ASN A 341 -12.45 -13.27 -5.47
N ASN A 342 -12.74 -14.06 -6.51
CA ASN A 342 -11.92 -15.21 -6.89
C ASN A 342 -11.42 -15.13 -8.34
N LYS A 343 -12.09 -14.34 -9.19
CA LYS A 343 -11.77 -14.17 -10.61
C LYS A 343 -12.20 -12.79 -11.09
N ASN A 344 -11.42 -12.24 -12.01
CA ASN A 344 -11.81 -11.05 -12.74
C ASN A 344 -12.78 -11.45 -13.85
N ILE A 345 -13.93 -10.77 -13.92
CA ILE A 345 -14.90 -10.95 -14.98
C ILE A 345 -14.62 -9.88 -16.03
N SER A 346 -14.58 -10.29 -17.30
CA SER A 346 -14.48 -9.37 -18.44
C SER A 346 -15.63 -9.62 -19.39
N LYS A 347 -16.34 -8.56 -19.80
CA LYS A 347 -17.48 -8.62 -20.70
C LYS A 347 -17.28 -7.66 -21.86
N LYS A 348 -17.30 -8.22 -23.07
CA LYS A 348 -17.41 -7.46 -24.32
C LYS A 348 -18.84 -6.93 -24.46
N VAL A 349 -18.98 -5.65 -24.73
CA VAL A 349 -20.26 -4.95 -24.93
C VAL A 349 -20.18 -4.19 -26.25
N GLU A 350 -20.99 -4.59 -27.24
CA GLU A 350 -21.04 -3.85 -28.50
C GLU A 350 -21.71 -2.48 -28.29
N MET A 351 -21.38 -1.51 -29.14
CA MET A 351 -21.80 -0.10 -28.99
C MET A 351 -23.31 0.11 -28.85
N GLU A 352 -24.13 -0.70 -29.52
CA GLU A 352 -25.58 -0.55 -29.56
C GLU A 352 -26.30 -1.20 -28.35
N HIS A 353 -25.58 -2.02 -27.58
CA HIS A 353 -26.19 -2.78 -26.50
C HIS A 353 -26.44 -1.93 -25.25
N GLU A 354 -27.28 -2.45 -24.35
CA GLU A 354 -27.53 -1.84 -23.04
C GLU A 354 -26.22 -1.77 -22.23
N LYS A 355 -25.96 -0.61 -21.62
CA LYS A 355 -24.76 -0.35 -20.80
C LYS A 355 -25.02 -0.52 -19.31
N SER A 356 -26.01 -1.35 -18.96
CA SER A 356 -26.41 -1.66 -17.59
C SER A 356 -26.14 -3.12 -17.27
N PHE A 357 -25.37 -3.38 -16.21
CA PHE A 357 -24.97 -4.73 -15.84
C PHE A 357 -25.08 -4.96 -14.34
N THR A 358 -25.82 -5.98 -13.93
CA THR A 358 -25.96 -6.36 -12.52
C THR A 358 -25.06 -7.55 -12.19
N PHE A 359 -24.17 -7.34 -11.22
CA PHE A 359 -23.34 -8.37 -10.62
C PHE A 359 -23.99 -8.82 -9.31
N THR A 360 -24.21 -10.12 -9.14
CA THR A 360 -24.87 -10.71 -7.98
C THR A 360 -23.91 -11.63 -7.22
N LYS A 361 -24.36 -12.16 -6.07
CA LYS A 361 -23.55 -13.03 -5.19
C LYS A 361 -22.28 -12.34 -4.69
N LEU A 362 -22.36 -11.03 -4.48
CA LEU A 362 -21.31 -10.24 -3.87
C LEU A 362 -21.35 -10.40 -2.35
N ILE A 363 -20.18 -10.25 -1.72
CA ILE A 363 -20.03 -10.19 -0.26
C ILE A 363 -20.52 -8.82 0.25
N PRO A 364 -21.38 -8.76 1.27
CA PRO A 364 -21.78 -7.52 1.94
C PRO A 364 -20.60 -6.74 2.54
N GLY A 365 -20.64 -5.41 2.45
CA GLY A 365 -19.62 -4.54 3.02
C GLY A 365 -18.25 -4.58 2.31
N LYS A 366 -18.17 -5.18 1.12
CA LYS A 366 -16.92 -5.27 0.36
C LYS A 366 -16.91 -4.26 -0.78
N THR A 367 -15.76 -3.59 -0.95
CA THR A 367 -15.51 -2.68 -2.07
C THR A 367 -15.06 -3.46 -3.30
N TYR A 368 -15.69 -3.17 -4.43
CA TYR A 368 -15.38 -3.75 -5.73
C TYR A 368 -15.02 -2.65 -6.73
N GLN A 369 -14.05 -2.94 -7.59
CA GLN A 369 -13.63 -2.06 -8.66
C GLN A 369 -14.21 -2.52 -10.00
N PHE A 370 -14.86 -1.58 -10.68
CA PHE A 370 -15.39 -1.74 -12.03
C PHE A 370 -14.61 -0.82 -12.96
N SER A 371 -14.11 -1.34 -14.09
CA SER A 371 -13.41 -0.54 -15.09
C SER A 371 -13.96 -0.80 -16.48
N VAL A 372 -14.22 0.27 -17.22
CA VAL A 372 -14.66 0.23 -18.61
C VAL A 372 -13.54 0.74 -19.50
N TYR A 373 -13.35 0.08 -20.63
CA TYR A 373 -12.41 0.44 -21.68
C TYR A 373 -13.15 0.51 -23.02
N THR A 374 -12.71 1.36 -23.91
CA THR A 374 -12.95 1.23 -25.36
C THR A 374 -11.82 0.39 -25.96
N VAL A 375 -12.14 -0.43 -26.96
CA VAL A 375 -11.15 -1.31 -27.62
C VAL A 375 -11.19 -1.13 -29.12
N TYR A 376 -10.03 -0.92 -29.74
CA TYR A 376 -9.89 -0.80 -31.19
C TYR A 376 -8.76 -1.72 -31.68
N LYS A 377 -9.07 -2.64 -32.61
CA LYS A 377 -8.13 -3.64 -33.15
C LYS A 377 -7.32 -4.37 -32.05
N GLY A 378 -7.96 -4.63 -30.91
CA GLY A 378 -7.35 -5.31 -29.76
C GLY A 378 -6.59 -4.40 -28.78
N VAL A 379 -6.40 -3.11 -29.07
CA VAL A 379 -5.77 -2.14 -28.16
C VAL A 379 -6.82 -1.48 -27.28
N LYS A 380 -6.59 -1.46 -25.96
CA LYS A 380 -7.48 -0.84 -24.98
C LYS A 380 -7.12 0.62 -24.76
N SER A 381 -8.11 1.47 -24.49
CA SER A 381 -7.90 2.81 -23.94
C SER A 381 -7.44 2.78 -22.49
N ARG A 382 -7.21 3.96 -21.90
CA ARG A 382 -7.14 4.09 -20.43
C ARG A 382 -8.43 3.58 -19.77
N PRO A 383 -8.38 3.05 -18.54
CA PRO A 383 -9.58 2.68 -17.81
C PRO A 383 -10.36 3.90 -17.35
N VAL A 384 -11.69 3.82 -17.40
CA VAL A 384 -12.58 4.62 -16.54
C VAL A 384 -13.12 3.70 -15.46
N SER A 385 -12.79 3.98 -14.20
CA SER A 385 -13.08 3.09 -13.08
C SER A 385 -13.96 3.71 -12.00
N ALA A 386 -14.72 2.87 -11.30
CA ALA A 386 -15.48 3.23 -10.12
C ALA A 386 -15.31 2.15 -9.04
N ASP A 387 -15.00 2.59 -7.82
CA ASP A 387 -14.96 1.74 -6.64
C ASP A 387 -16.29 1.87 -5.89
N ILE A 388 -16.98 0.74 -5.69
CA ILE A 388 -18.31 0.71 -5.10
C ILE A 388 -18.35 -0.34 -4.00
N THR A 389 -18.82 0.05 -2.81
CA THR A 389 -19.00 -0.86 -1.68
C THR A 389 -20.45 -1.35 -1.62
N THR A 390 -20.64 -2.66 -1.52
CA THR A 390 -21.96 -3.23 -1.22
C THR A 390 -22.42 -2.80 0.16
N TYR A 391 -23.74 -2.66 0.36
CA TYR A 391 -24.24 -2.30 1.69
C TYR A 391 -23.84 -3.36 2.72
N PRO A 392 -23.21 -2.96 3.84
CA PRO A 392 -22.93 -3.92 4.90
C PRO A 392 -24.22 -4.43 5.53
N LEU A 393 -24.15 -5.61 6.12
CA LEU A 393 -25.21 -6.05 7.00
C LEU A 393 -25.17 -5.20 8.27
N LYS A 394 -26.35 -4.93 8.83
CA LYS A 394 -26.44 -4.38 10.19
C LYS A 394 -25.82 -5.38 11.18
N VAL A 395 -25.48 -4.89 12.37
CA VAL A 395 -25.06 -5.79 13.45
C VAL A 395 -26.18 -6.79 13.74
N ASN A 396 -25.82 -8.03 14.11
CA ASN A 396 -26.81 -9.10 14.31
C ASN A 396 -27.78 -8.75 15.43
N GLN A 397 -27.22 -8.22 16.52
CA GLN A 397 -27.94 -7.81 17.71
C GLN A 397 -27.11 -6.79 18.49
N LEU A 398 -27.80 -5.95 19.26
CA LEU A 398 -27.21 -4.99 20.18
C LEU A 398 -27.56 -5.37 21.62
N PHE A 399 -26.55 -5.65 22.43
CA PHE A 399 -26.69 -6.12 23.81
C PHE A 399 -26.27 -5.02 24.80
N PRO A 400 -27.21 -4.42 25.56
CA PRO A 400 -26.89 -3.38 26.52
C PRO A 400 -26.69 -3.94 27.93
N VAL A 401 -25.60 -3.53 28.56
CA VAL A 401 -25.37 -3.65 30.01
C VAL A 401 -25.61 -2.29 30.64
N VAL A 402 -26.71 -2.18 31.38
CA VAL A 402 -27.16 -0.96 32.04
C VAL A 402 -26.63 -0.96 33.47
N GLY A 403 -25.77 0.01 33.78
CA GLY A 403 -25.37 0.31 35.14
C GLY A 403 -26.13 1.52 35.69
N LYS A 404 -25.61 2.05 36.79
CA LYS A 404 -26.19 3.17 37.52
C LYS A 404 -26.28 4.49 36.71
N ASP A 405 -25.24 4.80 35.94
CA ASP A 405 -25.10 6.03 35.15
C ASP A 405 -24.37 5.79 33.83
N TYR A 406 -24.38 4.55 33.37
CA TYR A 406 -23.69 4.13 32.15
C TYR A 406 -24.45 3.03 31.44
N VAL A 407 -24.21 2.92 30.14
CA VAL A 407 -24.61 1.78 29.31
C VAL A 407 -23.40 1.32 28.53
N VAL A 408 -23.09 0.03 28.60
CA VAL A 408 -22.12 -0.61 27.72
C VAL A 408 -22.86 -1.39 26.67
N LEU A 409 -22.62 -1.07 25.41
CA LEU A 409 -23.19 -1.78 24.27
C LEU A 409 -22.17 -2.80 23.76
N TYR A 410 -22.67 -3.98 23.45
CA TYR A 410 -21.95 -5.07 22.79
C TYR A 410 -22.67 -5.46 21.51
N TRP A 411 -21.92 -5.76 20.46
CA TRP A 411 -22.48 -6.16 19.18
C TRP A 411 -21.54 -7.10 18.43
N ASP A 412 -22.14 -7.95 17.60
CA ASP A 412 -21.45 -8.85 16.70
C ASP A 412 -21.85 -8.59 15.26
N ILE A 413 -20.95 -8.95 14.34
CA ILE A 413 -21.17 -8.85 12.90
C ILE A 413 -20.94 -10.21 12.22
N GLU A 414 -21.85 -10.59 11.34
CA GLU A 414 -21.76 -11.84 10.59
C GLU A 414 -20.71 -11.82 9.46
N ASN A 415 -20.47 -10.66 8.84
CA ASN A 415 -19.63 -10.56 7.65
C ASN A 415 -18.50 -9.54 7.85
N PHE A 416 -17.39 -10.01 8.40
CA PHE A 416 -16.13 -9.27 8.36
C PHE A 416 -15.57 -9.37 6.93
N ALA A 417 -15.92 -8.42 6.07
CA ALA A 417 -15.10 -8.20 4.88
C ALA A 417 -13.77 -7.59 5.33
N ASP A 418 -12.64 -7.94 4.69
CA ASP A 418 -11.27 -7.43 4.92
C ASP A 418 -11.12 -5.89 4.76
N SER A 419 -12.24 -5.17 4.71
CA SER A 419 -12.40 -3.73 4.54
C SER A 419 -12.23 -2.97 5.86
N ASP A 420 -12.06 -1.66 5.73
CA ASP A 420 -12.11 -0.66 6.81
C ASP A 420 -13.46 -0.66 7.55
N CYS A 421 -13.67 -1.60 8.47
CA CYS A 421 -14.90 -1.74 9.25
C CYS A 421 -14.98 -0.72 10.39
N ARG A 422 -15.97 0.17 10.29
CA ARG A 422 -16.24 1.24 11.23
C ARG A 422 -17.68 1.14 11.74
N PHE A 423 -17.91 1.67 12.94
CA PHE A 423 -19.22 1.68 13.58
C PHE A 423 -19.53 3.10 14.01
N ARG A 424 -20.71 3.60 13.66
CA ARG A 424 -21.22 4.85 14.22
C ARG A 424 -22.27 4.53 15.26
N LEU A 425 -21.99 4.90 16.49
CA LEU A 425 -22.92 4.75 17.61
C LEU A 425 -23.41 6.11 18.05
N SER A 426 -24.69 6.18 18.38
CA SER A 426 -25.27 7.37 18.99
C SER A 426 -26.35 7.00 19.99
N TYR A 427 -26.71 7.95 20.85
CA TYR A 427 -27.94 7.84 21.64
C TYR A 427 -28.78 9.09 21.50
N ASN A 428 -30.09 8.91 21.60
CA ASN A 428 -31.06 9.99 21.73
C ASN A 428 -31.90 9.81 22.99
N ALA A 429 -32.21 10.92 23.66
CA ALA A 429 -33.06 10.96 24.85
C ALA A 429 -33.74 12.33 24.96
N ASP A 430 -34.89 12.37 25.64
CA ASP A 430 -35.67 13.60 25.80
C ASP A 430 -34.88 14.69 26.55
N ASN A 431 -34.83 15.89 25.97
CA ASN A 431 -34.12 17.05 26.51
C ASN A 431 -32.62 16.81 26.82
N ILE A 432 -32.02 15.82 26.18
CA ILE A 432 -30.59 15.51 26.29
C ILE A 432 -29.97 15.58 24.89
N PRO A 433 -28.86 16.30 24.71
CA PRO A 433 -28.17 16.34 23.43
C PRO A 433 -27.75 14.93 22.98
N THR A 434 -28.02 14.62 21.70
CA THR A 434 -27.52 13.40 21.05
C THR A 434 -25.99 13.41 21.08
N VAL A 435 -25.40 12.32 21.54
CA VAL A 435 -23.95 12.07 21.41
C VAL A 435 -23.74 11.03 20.32
N SER A 436 -22.70 11.22 19.52
CA SER A 436 -22.32 10.31 18.44
C SER A 436 -20.81 10.03 18.50
N VAL A 437 -20.43 8.79 18.27
CA VAL A 437 -19.04 8.33 18.24
C VAL A 437 -18.84 7.40 17.05
N GLU A 438 -17.69 7.50 16.41
CA GLU A 438 -17.26 6.56 15.37
C GLU A 438 -16.09 5.73 15.88
N LEU A 439 -16.19 4.41 15.74
CA LEU A 439 -15.20 3.44 16.22
C LEU A 439 -14.72 2.59 15.04
N LYS A 440 -13.49 2.08 15.13
CA LYS A 440 -12.91 1.17 14.13
C LYS A 440 -12.53 -0.15 14.79
N GLY A 441 -12.98 -1.26 14.21
CA GLY A 441 -12.66 -2.61 14.70
C GLY A 441 -13.08 -2.89 16.15
N ALA A 442 -14.14 -2.24 16.64
CA ALA A 442 -14.65 -2.41 18.00
C ALA A 442 -15.90 -3.32 18.01
N SER A 443 -16.07 -4.10 19.07
CA SER A 443 -17.27 -4.90 19.36
C SER A 443 -18.01 -4.42 20.63
N ARG A 444 -17.49 -3.37 21.28
CA ARG A 444 -18.07 -2.80 22.49
C ARG A 444 -17.82 -1.31 22.63
N HIS A 445 -18.72 -0.61 23.31
CA HIS A 445 -18.55 0.80 23.67
C HIS A 445 -19.33 1.18 24.93
N ARG A 446 -18.74 2.03 25.78
CA ARG A 446 -19.34 2.49 27.04
C ARG A 446 -19.71 3.97 26.98
N PHE A 447 -21.00 4.25 27.09
CA PHE A 447 -21.52 5.60 27.35
C PHE A 447 -21.63 5.81 28.87
N SER A 448 -21.08 6.89 29.39
CA SER A 448 -21.08 7.21 30.83
C SER A 448 -21.69 8.58 31.11
N GLY A 449 -22.08 8.83 32.37
CA GLY A 449 -22.68 10.11 32.78
C GLY A 449 -24.13 10.26 32.34
N LEU A 450 -24.83 9.14 32.13
CA LEU A 450 -26.23 9.11 31.78
C LEU A 450 -27.10 9.48 32.98
N LYS A 451 -28.18 10.21 32.74
CA LYS A 451 -29.10 10.64 33.79
C LYS A 451 -30.03 9.49 34.16
N ALA A 452 -30.23 9.27 35.46
CA ALA A 452 -31.21 8.33 35.97
C ALA A 452 -32.65 8.72 35.58
N GLU A 453 -33.54 7.73 35.53
CA GLU A 453 -34.96 7.88 35.21
C GLU A 453 -35.23 8.46 33.80
N VAL A 454 -34.28 8.27 32.88
CA VAL A 454 -34.38 8.68 31.48
C VAL A 454 -34.29 7.46 30.57
N TYR A 455 -35.08 7.47 29.49
CA TYR A 455 -34.98 6.51 28.40
C TYR A 455 -33.99 6.99 27.35
N TYR A 456 -33.03 6.14 27.03
CA TYR A 456 -32.06 6.36 25.98
C TYR A 456 -32.28 5.34 24.88
N THR A 457 -32.44 5.82 23.65
CA THR A 457 -32.44 4.99 22.45
C THR A 457 -31.06 5.04 21.84
N PHE A 458 -30.34 3.94 21.91
CA PHE A 458 -29.03 3.75 21.29
C PHE A 458 -29.21 3.25 19.87
N THR A 459 -28.40 3.77 18.95
CA THR A 459 -28.42 3.43 17.53
C THR A 459 -27.00 3.10 17.10
N ILE A 460 -26.83 2.00 16.35
CA ILE A 460 -25.57 1.61 15.73
C ILE A 460 -25.75 1.39 14.23
N THR A 461 -24.82 1.93 13.43
CA THR A 461 -24.68 1.62 12.00
C THR A 461 -23.29 1.09 11.70
N VAL A 462 -23.22 0.11 10.80
CA VAL A 462 -21.95 -0.41 10.27
C VAL A 462 -21.58 0.39 9.04
N ILE A 463 -20.33 0.82 8.95
CA ILE A 463 -19.78 1.61 7.86
C ILE A 463 -18.62 0.82 7.25
N MET A 464 -18.68 0.59 5.94
CA MET A 464 -17.64 -0.11 5.19
C MET A 464 -17.18 0.72 4.00
N GLY A 465 -15.94 0.52 3.58
CA GLY A 465 -15.33 1.25 2.46
C GLY A 465 -14.76 2.62 2.88
N ILE A 466 -14.12 3.28 1.92
CA ILE A 466 -13.36 4.52 2.14
C ILE A 466 -13.79 5.62 1.17
N GLY A 467 -13.68 6.88 1.63
CA GLY A 467 -13.98 8.06 0.82
C GLY A 467 -15.38 8.03 0.21
N GLN A 468 -15.46 8.26 -1.10
CA GLN A 468 -16.74 8.30 -1.84
C GLN A 468 -17.38 6.91 -2.02
N ALA A 469 -16.63 5.84 -1.78
CA ALA A 469 -17.14 4.47 -1.87
C ALA A 469 -17.72 3.96 -0.55
N ALA A 470 -17.76 4.77 0.52
CA ALA A 470 -18.26 4.34 1.82
C ALA A 470 -19.77 4.04 1.76
N ALA A 471 -20.18 2.92 2.37
CA ALA A 471 -21.56 2.48 2.46
C ALA A 471 -21.94 2.19 3.91
N GLU A 472 -23.15 2.57 4.31
CA GLU A 472 -23.69 2.37 5.66
C GLU A 472 -24.78 1.29 5.65
N SER A 473 -24.84 0.48 6.71
CA SER A 473 -25.91 -0.50 6.90
C SER A 473 -27.21 0.19 7.32
N GLU A 474 -28.30 -0.58 7.33
CA GLU A 474 -29.44 -0.24 8.18
C GLU A 474 -29.01 -0.12 9.64
N SER A 475 -29.72 0.69 10.41
CA SER A 475 -29.43 0.89 11.83
C SER A 475 -30.05 -0.20 12.69
N GLU A 476 -29.31 -0.67 13.69
CA GLU A 476 -29.85 -1.43 14.80
C GLU A 476 -30.05 -0.50 16.00
N MET A 477 -31.14 -0.67 16.75
CA MET A 477 -31.50 0.22 17.85
C MET A 477 -31.95 -0.54 19.08
N ILE A 478 -31.67 0.02 20.26
CA ILE A 478 -32.22 -0.47 21.52
C ILE A 478 -32.53 0.69 22.48
N THR A 479 -33.69 0.62 23.13
CA THR A 479 -34.10 1.60 24.13
C THR A 479 -33.97 1.00 25.52
N VAL A 480 -33.30 1.72 26.42
CA VAL A 480 -33.14 1.32 27.83
C VAL A 480 -33.43 2.49 28.76
N ALA A 481 -34.03 2.19 29.91
CA ALA A 481 -34.22 3.11 31.03
C ALA A 481 -33.04 3.02 32.00
N ILE A 482 -32.48 4.16 32.39
CA ILE A 482 -31.40 4.20 33.38
C ILE A 482 -32.01 4.15 34.80
N PRO A 483 -31.57 3.21 35.65
CA PRO A 483 -32.12 3.06 37.00
C PRO A 483 -31.85 4.27 37.89
N LYS A 484 -32.73 4.48 38.88
CA LYS A 484 -32.56 5.50 39.93
C LYS A 484 -31.77 4.99 41.12
N GLY A 485 -31.90 3.69 41.39
CA GLY A 485 -31.39 3.02 42.57
C GLY A 485 -29.89 2.84 42.55
N ARG A 486 -29.36 2.58 43.74
CA ARG A 486 -28.03 1.97 43.91
C ARG A 486 -28.21 0.78 44.81
N LEU A 487 -27.70 -0.36 44.37
CA LEU A 487 -27.64 -1.57 45.16
C LEU A 487 -26.18 -1.99 45.21
N GLN A 488 -25.72 -2.32 46.41
CA GLN A 488 -24.45 -2.98 46.63
C GLN A 488 -24.77 -4.32 47.30
N PRO A 489 -24.28 -5.46 46.76
CA PRO A 489 -24.53 -6.75 47.38
C PRO A 489 -23.87 -6.82 48.75
N SER A 490 -24.55 -7.43 49.72
CA SER A 490 -23.96 -7.82 51.00
C SER A 490 -23.03 -9.01 50.80
N ILE A 491 -21.82 -8.95 51.36
CA ILE A 491 -20.81 -10.00 51.21
C ILE A 491 -20.30 -10.36 52.61
N HIS A 492 -20.35 -11.64 52.94
CA HIS A 492 -19.84 -12.16 54.21
C HIS A 492 -18.94 -13.37 53.96
N ARG A 493 -17.81 -13.47 54.67
CA ARG A 493 -16.98 -14.68 54.64
C ARG A 493 -17.65 -15.78 55.47
N GLN A 494 -17.86 -16.95 54.86
CA GLN A 494 -18.35 -18.14 55.56
C GLN A 494 -17.21 -19.08 55.95
N GLY A 495 -16.13 -19.08 55.17
CA GLY A 495 -14.90 -19.82 55.45
C GLY A 495 -13.68 -19.13 54.81
N SER A 496 -12.52 -19.77 54.87
CA SER A 496 -11.29 -19.22 54.26
C SER A 496 -11.38 -19.14 52.73
N ARG A 497 -12.28 -19.90 52.09
CA ARG A 497 -12.43 -20.00 50.63
C ARG A 497 -13.89 -19.91 50.15
N GLU A 498 -14.78 -19.40 51.00
CA GLU A 498 -16.22 -19.30 50.71
C GLU A 498 -16.77 -17.91 51.07
N LEU A 499 -17.63 -17.38 50.19
CA LEU A 499 -18.31 -16.09 50.36
C LEU A 499 -19.83 -16.26 50.25
N VAL A 500 -20.60 -15.70 51.17
CA VAL A 500 -22.05 -15.59 51.05
C VAL A 500 -22.39 -14.21 50.51
N VAL A 501 -23.05 -14.19 49.36
CA VAL A 501 -23.45 -12.97 48.64
C VAL A 501 -24.96 -12.83 48.74
N GLY A 502 -25.44 -11.81 49.46
CA GLY A 502 -26.86 -11.51 49.62
C GLY A 502 -27.28 -10.24 48.89
N PHE A 503 -28.45 -10.24 48.26
CA PHE A 503 -29.00 -9.05 47.59
C PHE A 503 -30.52 -9.08 47.53
N ASP A 504 -31.11 -7.89 47.42
CA ASP A 504 -32.55 -7.69 47.30
C ASP A 504 -32.95 -7.54 45.82
N ASN A 505 -34.16 -7.97 45.48
CA ASN A 505 -34.77 -7.66 44.17
C ASN A 505 -35.26 -6.20 44.17
N ASP A 506 -34.33 -5.26 44.12
CA ASP A 506 -34.61 -3.84 44.16
C ASP A 506 -35.00 -3.33 42.77
N LEU A 507 -36.30 -3.07 42.55
CA LEU A 507 -36.83 -2.55 41.29
C LEU A 507 -36.30 -1.15 40.92
N SER A 508 -35.70 -0.42 41.86
CA SER A 508 -35.04 0.84 41.54
C SER A 508 -33.73 0.64 40.78
N VAL A 509 -33.13 -0.55 40.85
CA VAL A 509 -31.93 -0.99 40.10
C VAL A 509 -32.33 -1.95 38.98
N PHE A 510 -33.09 -2.99 39.31
CA PHE A 510 -33.60 -4.02 38.41
C PHE A 510 -34.98 -3.63 37.87
N SER A 511 -35.02 -2.51 37.16
CA SER A 511 -36.28 -1.94 36.66
C SER A 511 -36.96 -2.84 35.64
N LEU A 512 -38.24 -3.15 35.89
CA LEU A 512 -39.08 -3.90 34.96
C LEU A 512 -39.35 -3.14 33.65
N LEU A 513 -39.06 -1.84 33.59
CA LEU A 513 -39.13 -1.04 32.36
C LEU A 513 -38.15 -1.55 31.29
N ASN A 514 -37.08 -2.22 31.71
CA ASN A 514 -36.09 -2.81 30.81
C ASN A 514 -36.39 -4.27 30.47
N GLY A 515 -37.44 -4.89 31.02
CA GLY A 515 -37.81 -6.29 30.79
C GLY A 515 -38.00 -7.07 32.09
N SER A 516 -38.55 -8.28 31.98
CA SER A 516 -38.78 -9.16 33.13
C SER A 516 -37.51 -9.96 33.46
N PRO A 517 -37.22 -10.26 34.75
CA PRO A 517 -36.05 -11.04 35.14
C PRO A 517 -36.08 -12.46 34.53
N ASP A 518 -35.08 -12.79 33.72
CA ASP A 518 -34.88 -14.14 33.18
C ASP A 518 -33.96 -14.94 34.10
N ASN A 519 -32.74 -14.44 34.35
CA ASN A 519 -31.77 -15.05 35.25
C ASN A 519 -30.84 -14.01 35.91
N PHE A 520 -30.13 -14.44 36.96
CA PHE A 520 -29.16 -13.62 37.69
C PHE A 520 -27.77 -14.25 37.65
N ALA A 521 -26.76 -13.41 37.43
CA ALA A 521 -25.36 -13.77 37.53
C ALA A 521 -24.73 -13.18 38.80
N ILE A 522 -24.10 -14.05 39.60
CA ILE A 522 -23.15 -13.63 40.64
C ILE A 522 -21.78 -13.51 39.97
N ILE A 523 -21.25 -12.30 39.89
CA ILE A 523 -20.00 -11.99 39.21
C ILE A 523 -18.94 -11.72 40.25
N VAL A 524 -17.84 -12.48 40.21
CA VAL A 524 -16.75 -12.44 41.19
C VAL A 524 -15.44 -12.11 40.49
N SER A 525 -14.55 -11.39 41.17
CA SER A 525 -13.20 -11.07 40.68
C SER A 525 -12.28 -10.79 41.87
N ASP A 526 -11.03 -11.25 41.81
CA ASP A 526 -9.97 -10.81 42.74
C ASP A 526 -9.18 -9.61 42.18
N ASP A 527 -9.40 -9.25 40.91
CA ASP A 527 -8.87 -8.02 40.34
C ASP A 527 -9.65 -6.81 40.87
N THR A 528 -9.05 -6.12 41.83
CA THR A 528 -9.61 -4.91 42.45
C THR A 528 -9.46 -3.66 41.55
N SER A 529 -8.67 -3.75 40.47
CA SER A 529 -8.31 -2.66 39.56
C SER A 529 -9.08 -2.66 38.24
N LEU A 530 -9.55 -3.82 37.78
CA LEU A 530 -10.30 -3.95 36.53
C LEU A 530 -11.65 -3.24 36.59
N ASN A 531 -12.16 -2.73 35.48
CA ASN A 531 -13.58 -2.39 35.34
C ASN A 531 -14.11 -3.23 34.18
N ASP A 532 -14.27 -4.52 34.43
CA ASP A 532 -14.69 -5.48 33.41
C ASP A 532 -16.22 -5.51 33.31
N ASP A 533 -16.72 -5.01 32.18
CA ASP A 533 -18.14 -4.90 31.88
C ASP A 533 -18.61 -5.94 30.85
N ASN A 534 -17.76 -6.92 30.48
CA ASN A 534 -18.06 -7.91 29.43
C ASN A 534 -19.49 -8.48 29.53
N TYR A 535 -20.22 -8.49 28.42
CA TYR A 535 -21.59 -9.02 28.37
C TYR A 535 -21.60 -10.54 28.60
N GLU A 536 -20.73 -11.25 27.88
CA GLU A 536 -20.41 -12.65 28.12
C GLU A 536 -19.37 -12.76 29.22
N LEU A 537 -19.68 -13.55 30.24
CA LEU A 537 -18.85 -13.67 31.44
C LEU A 537 -18.02 -14.95 31.34
N LYS A 538 -16.76 -14.86 31.75
CA LYS A 538 -15.91 -16.04 31.85
C LYS A 538 -16.45 -17.02 32.89
N SER A 539 -16.11 -18.30 32.75
CA SER A 539 -16.34 -19.29 33.79
C SER A 539 -15.16 -19.34 34.78
N TRP A 540 -15.37 -19.91 35.97
CA TRP A 540 -14.28 -20.15 36.92
C TRP A 540 -13.12 -20.96 36.30
N PHE A 541 -13.42 -21.91 35.41
CA PHE A 541 -12.40 -22.73 34.75
C PHE A 541 -11.45 -21.93 33.86
N GLU A 542 -11.90 -20.80 33.32
CA GLU A 542 -11.10 -19.95 32.44
C GLU A 542 -10.21 -18.98 33.23
N VAL A 543 -10.56 -18.68 34.49
CA VAL A 543 -9.80 -17.73 35.32
C VAL A 543 -8.94 -18.42 36.37
N LYS A 544 -9.25 -19.65 36.79
CA LYS A 544 -8.61 -20.32 37.94
C LYS A 544 -7.08 -20.39 37.86
N ASP A 545 -6.54 -20.55 36.65
CA ASP A 545 -5.11 -20.74 36.38
C ASP A 545 -4.39 -19.40 36.10
N GLU A 546 -5.13 -18.29 36.04
CA GLU A 546 -4.60 -16.94 35.88
C GLU A 546 -4.04 -16.40 37.20
N ASP A 547 -3.00 -15.57 37.15
CA ASP A 547 -2.43 -14.95 38.35
C ASP A 547 -3.41 -14.02 39.07
N VAL A 548 -4.24 -13.31 38.30
CA VAL A 548 -5.33 -12.45 38.76
C VAL A 548 -6.61 -12.85 38.04
N TRP A 549 -7.64 -13.21 38.80
CA TRP A 549 -8.96 -13.58 38.34
C TRP A 549 -9.78 -12.33 37.96
N GLY A 550 -9.88 -12.10 36.65
CA GLY A 550 -10.85 -11.18 36.07
C GLY A 550 -12.30 -11.55 36.40
N ALA A 551 -13.27 -10.76 35.93
CA ALA A 551 -14.68 -11.01 36.22
C ALA A 551 -15.16 -12.34 35.63
N TYR A 552 -15.66 -13.23 36.48
CA TYR A 552 -16.25 -14.50 36.08
C TYR A 552 -17.61 -14.71 36.73
N ARG A 553 -18.48 -15.50 36.08
CA ARG A 553 -19.79 -15.88 36.59
C ARG A 553 -19.64 -17.12 37.49
N ALA A 554 -20.03 -16.98 38.75
CA ALA A 554 -20.04 -18.06 39.74
C ALA A 554 -21.38 -18.81 39.81
N SER A 555 -22.50 -18.18 39.44
CA SER A 555 -23.82 -18.82 39.47
C SER A 555 -24.16 -19.53 38.15
N PRO A 556 -25.01 -20.58 38.17
CA PRO A 556 -25.50 -21.23 36.95
C PRO A 556 -26.22 -20.27 35.99
N SER A 557 -26.20 -20.57 34.68
CA SER A 557 -26.83 -19.73 33.65
C SER A 557 -28.34 -19.55 33.80
N THR A 558 -29.01 -20.55 34.40
CA THR A 558 -30.46 -20.60 34.60
C THR A 558 -30.89 -20.15 36.01
N TRP A 559 -29.96 -19.70 36.85
CA TRP A 559 -30.26 -19.37 38.24
C TRP A 559 -31.11 -18.09 38.34
N ASN A 560 -32.34 -18.23 38.84
CA ASN A 560 -33.22 -17.12 39.14
C ASN A 560 -33.84 -17.31 40.54
N PRO A 561 -33.36 -16.57 41.57
CA PRO A 561 -33.86 -16.74 42.93
C PRO A 561 -35.19 -16.03 43.21
N PHE A 562 -35.77 -15.34 42.22
CA PHE A 562 -37.02 -14.59 42.34
C PHE A 562 -38.12 -15.13 41.41
N ASP A 563 -38.07 -16.41 41.12
CA ASP A 563 -39.11 -17.14 40.38
C ASP A 563 -40.47 -17.13 41.09
N SER A 564 -40.47 -16.94 42.41
CA SER A 564 -41.65 -16.77 43.25
C SER A 564 -41.75 -15.34 43.77
N GLU A 565 -42.92 -14.70 43.58
CA GLU A 565 -43.23 -13.34 44.08
C GLU A 565 -43.07 -13.17 45.61
N ARG A 566 -42.93 -14.26 46.36
CA ARG A 566 -42.73 -14.24 47.82
C ARG A 566 -41.29 -13.97 48.22
N VAL A 567 -40.33 -14.22 47.34
CA VAL A 567 -38.89 -14.04 47.64
C VAL A 567 -38.52 -12.59 47.32
N ARG A 568 -38.06 -11.86 48.35
CA ARG A 568 -37.62 -10.45 48.21
C ARG A 568 -36.10 -10.28 48.34
N ARG A 569 -35.45 -11.25 48.99
CA ARG A 569 -34.01 -11.31 49.22
C ARG A 569 -33.49 -12.68 48.82
N ALA A 570 -32.37 -12.70 48.12
CA ALA A 570 -31.66 -13.91 47.74
C ALA A 570 -30.27 -13.93 48.39
N ALA A 571 -29.74 -15.14 48.59
CA ALA A 571 -28.35 -15.35 48.95
C ALA A 571 -27.76 -16.48 48.11
N PHE A 572 -26.50 -16.33 47.71
CA PHE A 572 -25.74 -17.32 46.96
C PHE A 572 -24.37 -17.50 47.61
N THR A 573 -23.98 -18.75 47.86
CA THR A 573 -22.69 -19.08 48.45
C THR A 573 -21.69 -19.40 47.34
N VAL A 574 -20.68 -18.56 47.19
CA VAL A 574 -19.58 -18.75 46.24
C VAL A 574 -18.48 -19.60 46.87
N GLY A 575 -17.92 -20.55 46.12
CA GLY A 575 -16.76 -21.35 46.54
C GLY A 575 -17.07 -22.74 47.07
N THR A 576 -18.32 -23.20 46.95
CA THR A 576 -18.78 -24.47 47.51
C THR A 576 -18.57 -25.68 46.61
N ASP A 577 -18.43 -25.48 45.29
CA ASP A 577 -18.51 -26.58 44.34
C ASP A 577 -17.14 -27.18 44.05
N ASP A 578 -17.08 -28.50 44.10
CA ASP A 578 -15.94 -29.27 43.62
C ASP A 578 -16.07 -29.47 42.09
N CYS A 579 -15.51 -28.50 41.37
CA CYS A 579 -15.54 -28.40 39.91
C CYS A 579 -14.73 -29.49 39.17
N VAL A 580 -14.25 -30.54 39.85
CA VAL A 580 -13.37 -31.57 39.25
C VAL A 580 -14.10 -32.48 38.25
N LYS A 581 -15.44 -32.58 38.30
CA LYS A 581 -16.23 -33.35 37.31
C LYS A 581 -16.92 -32.43 36.31
N ARG A 582 -16.35 -32.34 35.10
CA ARG A 582 -16.92 -31.62 33.96
C ARG A 582 -18.21 -32.30 33.50
N ASN A 583 -19.36 -31.65 33.68
CA ASN A 583 -20.53 -31.92 32.87
C ASN A 583 -20.50 -30.95 31.67
N LEU A 584 -20.69 -31.44 30.44
CA LEU A 584 -20.69 -30.58 29.26
C LEU A 584 -21.90 -29.64 29.22
N ASP A 585 -22.95 -29.96 29.97
CA ASP A 585 -24.22 -29.24 30.00
C ASP A 585 -24.23 -28.02 30.95
N GLU A 586 -23.22 -27.87 31.82
CA GLU A 586 -23.14 -26.76 32.78
C GLU A 586 -21.78 -26.03 32.67
N PRO A 587 -21.71 -24.95 31.86
CA PRO A 587 -20.44 -24.27 31.55
C PRO A 587 -19.91 -23.40 32.70
N TYR A 588 -20.77 -23.03 33.65
CA TYR A 588 -20.41 -22.18 34.79
C TYR A 588 -20.27 -23.04 36.04
N CYS A 589 -19.14 -22.90 36.73
CA CYS A 589 -18.89 -23.63 37.97
C CYS A 589 -18.59 -22.68 39.12
N ASN A 590 -19.17 -22.98 40.28
CA ASN A 590 -18.99 -22.24 41.51
C ASN A 590 -17.73 -22.70 42.26
N GLY A 591 -16.58 -22.58 41.59
CA GLY A 591 -15.32 -23.16 42.07
C GLY A 591 -14.74 -22.48 43.31
N ILE A 592 -13.86 -23.21 43.98
CA ILE A 592 -13.24 -22.81 45.25
C ILE A 592 -12.47 -21.48 45.13
N LEU A 593 -12.64 -20.59 46.11
CA LEU A 593 -11.93 -19.31 46.14
C LEU A 593 -10.51 -19.45 46.72
N ARG A 594 -9.69 -18.41 46.51
CA ARG A 594 -8.38 -18.26 47.14
C ARG A 594 -8.54 -17.74 48.56
N ALA A 595 -7.72 -18.28 49.46
CA ALA A 595 -7.72 -17.88 50.86
C ALA A 595 -6.96 -16.56 51.05
N GLY A 596 -7.41 -15.73 52.00
CA GLY A 596 -6.76 -14.46 52.34
C GLY A 596 -6.77 -13.41 51.21
N THR A 597 -7.58 -13.60 50.16
CA THR A 597 -7.59 -12.73 48.98
C THR A 597 -8.76 -11.73 49.03
N ASP A 598 -8.49 -10.49 48.64
CA ASP A 598 -9.52 -9.47 48.42
C ASP A 598 -10.42 -9.88 47.26
N TYR A 599 -11.73 -9.79 47.46
CA TYR A 599 -12.69 -10.05 46.40
C TYR A 599 -13.64 -8.89 46.22
N ARG A 600 -14.14 -8.75 44.99
CA ARG A 600 -15.30 -7.93 44.69
C ARG A 600 -16.38 -8.76 44.03
N VAL A 601 -17.63 -8.38 44.30
CA VAL A 601 -18.80 -9.08 43.77
C VAL A 601 -19.81 -8.06 43.24
N LYS A 602 -20.38 -8.32 42.08
CA LYS A 602 -21.55 -7.60 41.57
C LYS A 602 -22.62 -8.58 41.11
N ILE A 603 -23.85 -8.11 41.05
CA ILE A 603 -24.99 -8.88 40.59
C ILE A 603 -25.42 -8.32 39.24
N ARG A 604 -25.65 -9.20 38.28
CA ARG A 604 -26.23 -8.84 36.98
C ARG A 604 -27.54 -9.58 36.79
N MET A 605 -28.61 -8.85 36.48
CA MET A 605 -29.88 -9.40 36.05
C MET A 605 -29.94 -9.38 34.53
N TYR A 606 -30.23 -10.52 33.91
CA TYR A 606 -30.56 -10.62 32.49
C TYR A 606 -32.08 -10.64 32.34
N THR A 607 -32.60 -9.93 31.34
CA THR A 607 -34.03 -9.89 31.04
C THR A 607 -34.39 -10.71 29.80
N ASP A 608 -35.69 -10.99 29.66
CA ASP A 608 -36.30 -11.57 28.46
C ASP A 608 -36.07 -10.74 27.19
N THR A 609 -35.95 -9.41 27.33
CA THR A 609 -35.62 -8.45 26.27
C THR A 609 -34.11 -8.35 25.96
N LYS A 610 -33.27 -9.20 26.56
CA LYS A 610 -31.80 -9.23 26.40
C LYS A 610 -31.05 -8.02 26.94
N VAL A 611 -31.71 -7.18 27.74
CA VAL A 611 -31.07 -6.12 28.52
C VAL A 611 -30.45 -6.74 29.77
N ALA A 612 -29.20 -6.40 30.06
CA ALA A 612 -28.56 -6.72 31.32
C ALA A 612 -28.57 -5.49 32.24
N MET A 613 -28.86 -5.65 33.52
CA MET A 613 -28.79 -4.59 34.53
C MET A 613 -27.84 -5.00 35.66
N GLU A 614 -26.97 -4.10 36.09
CA GLU A 614 -25.94 -4.38 37.09
C GLU A 614 -26.09 -3.56 38.37
N THR A 615 -25.68 -4.16 39.49
CA THR A 615 -25.45 -3.47 40.75
C THR A 615 -24.08 -2.79 40.77
N ASP A 616 -23.86 -1.93 41.76
CA ASP A 616 -22.50 -1.49 42.10
C ASP A 616 -21.68 -2.68 42.64
N TRP A 617 -20.36 -2.60 42.54
CA TRP A 617 -19.45 -3.60 43.11
C TRP A 617 -19.48 -3.54 44.65
N GLY A 618 -19.76 -4.66 45.29
CA GLY A 618 -19.41 -4.92 46.69
C GLY A 618 -17.95 -5.37 46.80
N ARG A 619 -17.30 -5.08 47.93
CA ARG A 619 -15.90 -5.46 48.20
C ARG A 619 -15.79 -6.15 49.57
N ILE A 620 -14.88 -7.12 49.66
CA ILE A 620 -14.51 -7.81 50.90
C ILE A 620 -12.99 -7.99 50.91
N GLU A 621 -12.34 -7.54 51.99
CA GLU A 621 -10.89 -7.70 52.16
C GLU A 621 -10.54 -9.15 52.53
N GLY A 622 -9.33 -9.57 52.16
CA GLY A 622 -8.68 -10.78 52.64
C GLY A 622 -8.57 -10.73 54.16
N ALA A 623 -9.03 -11.78 54.84
CA ALA A 623 -8.68 -11.92 56.24
C ALA A 623 -7.16 -12.06 56.30
N LYS A 624 -6.47 -11.10 56.94
CA LYS A 624 -5.12 -11.36 57.46
C LYS A 624 -5.27 -12.54 58.41
N ASP A 625 -4.52 -13.60 58.18
CA ASP A 625 -4.22 -14.52 59.27
C ASP A 625 -3.72 -13.64 60.42
N SER A 626 -4.36 -13.75 61.57
CA SER A 626 -3.97 -13.04 62.78
C SER A 626 -2.64 -13.62 63.26
N ASP A 627 -1.55 -13.23 62.60
CA ASP A 627 -0.21 -13.25 63.16
C ASP A 627 -0.08 -12.05 64.10
N ASP A 628 -0.87 -12.08 65.16
CA ASP A 628 -0.60 -11.41 66.43
C ASP A 628 -0.89 -12.49 67.49
N GLU A 629 -0.07 -13.56 67.47
CA GLU A 629 0.20 -14.30 68.70
C GLU A 629 0.96 -13.33 69.61
N GLU A 630 0.23 -12.55 70.41
CA GLU A 630 0.79 -11.96 71.62
C GLU A 630 1.29 -13.11 72.48
N GLU A 631 2.61 -13.15 72.70
CA GLU A 631 3.26 -13.97 73.71
C GLU A 631 2.72 -13.59 75.09
N ASP A 632 1.61 -14.21 75.50
CA ASP A 632 1.24 -14.31 76.90
C ASP A 632 1.29 -15.79 77.28
N GLU A 633 2.36 -16.13 78.00
CA GLU A 633 2.50 -17.35 78.78
C GLU A 633 1.27 -17.52 79.68
N GLU A 634 0.47 -18.57 79.48
CA GLU A 634 -0.11 -19.37 80.57
C GLU A 634 -0.72 -20.68 80.02
N ASP A 635 -0.26 -21.78 80.59
CA ASP A 635 -0.61 -23.16 80.25
C ASP A 635 -2.11 -23.45 80.34
N GLU A 636 -2.73 -23.96 79.27
CA GLU A 636 -3.87 -24.89 79.38
C GLU A 636 -4.03 -25.74 78.09
N GLU A 637 -3.90 -27.06 78.25
CA GLU A 637 -4.10 -28.07 77.20
C GLU A 637 -5.51 -28.00 76.58
N ASP A 638 -5.63 -27.67 75.29
CA ASP A 638 -6.88 -27.87 74.55
C ASP A 638 -6.72 -28.88 73.40
N ASP A 639 -7.38 -30.03 73.58
CA ASP A 639 -7.42 -31.17 72.69
C ASP A 639 -7.93 -30.78 71.29
N ARG A 640 -7.01 -30.75 70.29
CA ARG A 640 -7.37 -30.61 68.87
C ARG A 640 -8.33 -31.71 68.43
N ARG A 641 -9.61 -31.40 68.30
CA ARG A 641 -10.63 -32.35 67.85
C ARG A 641 -10.68 -32.42 66.32
N PHE A 642 -10.14 -33.51 65.76
CA PHE A 642 -10.12 -33.74 64.31
C PHE A 642 -11.53 -33.91 63.70
N PRO A 643 -11.70 -33.61 62.39
CA PRO A 643 -12.94 -33.84 61.65
C PRO A 643 -13.44 -35.30 61.70
N CYS A 644 -14.77 -35.51 61.74
CA CYS A 644 -15.40 -36.81 62.00
C CYS A 644 -15.02 -37.95 61.02
N HIS A 645 -14.42 -37.69 59.86
CA HIS A 645 -13.99 -38.72 58.91
C HIS A 645 -12.63 -39.37 59.27
N MET A 646 -11.89 -38.83 60.25
CA MET A 646 -10.61 -39.40 60.70
C MET A 646 -10.74 -40.43 61.83
N TYR A 647 -11.94 -40.68 62.36
CA TYR A 647 -12.17 -41.72 63.37
C TYR A 647 -12.64 -43.02 62.73
N LEU A 648 -11.80 -44.06 62.77
CA LEU A 648 -12.05 -45.40 62.19
C LEU A 648 -13.32 -46.11 62.68
N ASN A 649 -14.01 -45.62 63.71
CA ASN A 649 -15.23 -46.23 64.28
C ASN A 649 -16.46 -45.30 64.37
N GLY A 650 -16.46 -44.14 63.71
CA GLY A 650 -17.60 -43.20 63.73
C GLY A 650 -17.75 -42.40 65.03
N CYS A 651 -18.33 -41.19 64.93
CA CYS A 651 -18.37 -40.21 66.01
C CYS A 651 -19.22 -40.66 67.23
N ARG A 652 -18.68 -40.49 68.45
CA ARG A 652 -19.37 -40.77 69.72
C ARG A 652 -20.59 -39.85 69.88
N ARG A 653 -21.81 -40.39 69.84
CA ARG A 653 -23.04 -39.63 70.15
C ARG A 653 -23.06 -39.27 71.65
N LYS A 654 -23.13 -37.98 71.99
CA LYS A 654 -23.44 -37.57 73.37
C LYS A 654 -24.92 -37.85 73.64
N ALA A 655 -25.17 -38.68 74.64
CA ALA A 655 -26.48 -38.90 75.23
C ALA A 655 -26.95 -37.64 75.97
N ALA A 656 -28.24 -37.35 75.86
CA ALA A 656 -28.92 -36.36 76.69
C ALA A 656 -28.95 -36.81 78.16
N ASN A 657 -28.60 -35.94 79.10
CA ASN A 657 -29.38 -35.85 80.33
C ASN A 657 -29.20 -34.54 81.10
N ASN A 658 -30.34 -34.12 81.66
CA ASN A 658 -30.63 -32.97 82.50
C ASN A 658 -29.73 -32.84 83.74
N ARG A 659 -29.46 -31.59 84.18
CA ARG A 659 -29.96 -31.03 85.46
C ARG A 659 -29.55 -29.56 85.70
N LEU A 660 -30.60 -28.76 85.94
CA LEU A 660 -30.80 -27.61 86.83
C LEU A 660 -29.62 -26.78 87.40
N SER A 661 -29.78 -25.45 87.32
CA SER A 661 -29.43 -24.44 88.36
C SER A 661 -29.99 -23.06 87.94
N LEU A 662 -31.15 -22.65 88.47
CA LEU A 662 -31.36 -21.68 89.58
C LEU A 662 -31.21 -20.19 89.20
N ILE A 663 -32.37 -19.51 89.21
CA ILE A 663 -32.62 -18.07 89.06
C ILE A 663 -32.31 -17.34 90.37
N PRO A 664 -31.96 -16.04 90.32
CA PRO A 664 -32.56 -15.11 91.26
C PRO A 664 -33.31 -13.97 90.54
N PHE A 665 -34.55 -13.80 91.01
CA PHE A 665 -35.46 -12.70 90.74
C PHE A 665 -34.93 -11.40 91.35
N PHE A 666 -35.06 -10.28 90.63
CA PHE A 666 -35.44 -9.02 91.25
C PHE A 666 -36.72 -8.50 90.59
N ILE A 667 -37.74 -8.40 91.44
CA ILE A 667 -39.07 -7.86 91.19
C ILE A 667 -38.98 -6.35 91.33
N SER A 668 -39.57 -5.60 90.40
CA SER A 668 -40.26 -4.36 90.75
C SER A 668 -41.55 -4.27 89.93
N ILE A 669 -42.65 -4.51 90.63
CA ILE A 669 -44.02 -4.27 90.18
C ILE A 669 -44.41 -2.90 90.74
N LEU A 670 -44.94 -2.01 89.90
CA LEU A 670 -46.07 -1.21 90.32
C LEU A 670 -47.01 -0.89 89.15
N ILE A 671 -48.28 -1.06 89.48
CA ILE A 671 -49.45 -1.21 88.64
C ILE A 671 -50.22 0.12 88.58
N THR A 672 -51.04 0.24 87.53
CA THR A 672 -52.28 1.05 87.38
C THR A 672 -52.24 2.55 87.06
N PHE A 673 -52.74 2.82 85.83
CA PHE A 673 -53.94 3.62 85.49
C PHE A 673 -54.16 4.97 86.18
N PHE A 674 -54.29 6.03 85.36
CA PHE A 674 -55.45 6.93 85.43
C PHE A 674 -55.77 7.54 84.06
N LEU A 675 -57.05 7.51 83.72
CA LEU A 675 -57.69 8.16 82.56
C LEU A 675 -57.68 9.70 82.69
N PHE A 676 -57.57 10.40 81.56
CA PHE A 676 -58.61 11.30 81.04
C PHE A 676 -58.36 11.59 79.56
#